data_AF-A0A3S0LBS3-F1
#
_entry.id   AF-A0A3S0LBS3-F1
#
_cell.length_a   1.000
_cell.length_b   1.000
_cell.length_c   1.000
_cell.angle_alpha   90.00
_cell.angle_beta   90.00
_cell.angle_gamma   90.00
#
_symmetry.space_group_name_H-M   'P 1'
#
loop_
_entity.id
_entity.type
_entity.pdbx_description
1 polymer ?
#
loop_
_entity_poly.entity_id
_entity_poly.type
_entity_poly.pdbx_seq_one_letter_code
_entity_poly.pdbx_strand_id
1 'polypeptide(L)'
;MLEDEDKYFSGAQAAEFLGVKPATLYAYASRGLIESFQAESGRERAYRVADLIKLRQASRGFKNTRDLTPPGWTGPVIKSAITEIKTDGHRYRGHSAIELARLSYPFEQVAELLWGTDADLKNWRQALPIPLPKYLKKLSADEVDYIDFIKALIASVEILDPVTRKLQSDELYTTARRLIVTMALVPALNESDKSYMADGQFPIAQSLLASLQSNHSHEKSAVVNAALVLCADHELNASALAARIAASCDASLYSTLLSALGTFSGSLHGMASRLTENIISNSMKFKNTSAWLKDYLRHNETIPGFGSTLYEHGDPRAKYLLNAARSVSNKDSSLKKLFEIVDCVEDKIGTKPNLDIGLTAITYALSLPPGSGSTIFAVSRTAGWIAHAIEQRSYGGVIRPRAKYIGKTSAVTRALTVICLLMATLLAQAGICSVPPETENKSNLVSRPKRELFTPMPLESLDESTRELAEQLEIMPFLQELYKNKSNTEQRRIELRQKIQETILESYLDSQSVKAEADREQVRISLQRDSLLAKRDRNVELNNAGNFIMSGTLNTIGSILGFPKSANPVSGNLNQMLSGVVSTSMSMYALKQNVGGKATSHGSPTLLAELFGRPTDFRTSYPESIWRFLHSKSLDTPTKTRVQLLEESWIQRHLLEPPGSAHEIAKLDAVCGKPGLRMSINDLNDQITMIGEIEAVTELIDHHLRDLLRMIDSDVNI
;
A
#
# COMPACT_ATOMS: atom_id res chain seq x y z
N MET A 1 1.53 -39.78 -8.77
CA MET A 1 2.33 -39.95 -10.01
C MET A 1 3.32 -38.80 -10.11
N LEU A 2 4.38 -38.85 -9.32
CA LEU A 2 5.52 -37.95 -9.39
C LEU A 2 6.75 -38.85 -9.29
N GLU A 3 7.09 -39.47 -10.42
CA GLU A 3 8.30 -40.26 -10.59
C GLU A 3 8.97 -39.72 -11.86
N ASP A 4 10.24 -39.33 -11.70
CA ASP A 4 11.20 -38.72 -12.65
C ASP A 4 10.99 -37.26 -13.06
N GLU A 5 11.74 -36.35 -12.41
CA GLU A 5 11.97 -34.96 -12.89
C GLU A 5 12.79 -34.91 -14.19
N ASP A 6 13.50 -36.00 -14.52
CA ASP A 6 14.28 -36.17 -15.75
C ASP A 6 13.49 -36.80 -16.91
N LYS A 7 12.16 -36.89 -16.77
CA LYS A 7 11.29 -37.43 -17.81
C LYS A 7 11.04 -36.40 -18.92
N TYR A 8 11.03 -36.87 -20.16
CA TYR A 8 10.75 -36.06 -21.34
C TYR A 8 9.38 -36.40 -21.94
N PHE A 9 8.63 -35.38 -22.33
CA PHE A 9 7.37 -35.51 -23.07
C PHE A 9 7.59 -35.26 -24.56
N SER A 10 6.93 -36.04 -25.41
CA SER A 10 6.82 -35.73 -26.84
C SER A 10 6.10 -34.40 -27.05
N GLY A 11 6.27 -33.78 -28.22
CA GLY A 11 5.61 -32.50 -28.53
C GLY A 11 4.08 -32.53 -28.39
N ALA A 12 3.43 -33.65 -28.68
CA ALA A 12 1.98 -33.79 -28.48
C ALA A 12 1.62 -33.83 -26.99
N GLN A 13 2.32 -34.64 -26.19
CA GLN A 13 2.12 -34.75 -24.75
C GLN A 13 2.45 -33.46 -24.01
N ALA A 14 3.50 -32.74 -24.44
CA ALA A 14 3.90 -31.47 -23.86
C ALA A 14 2.87 -30.35 -24.16
N ALA A 15 2.29 -30.35 -25.37
CA ALA A 15 1.25 -29.40 -25.75
C ALA A 15 -0.04 -29.65 -24.95
N GLU A 16 -0.44 -30.92 -24.83
CA GLU A 16 -1.57 -31.34 -24.01
C GLU A 16 -1.35 -31.02 -22.51
N PHE A 17 -0.16 -31.29 -21.99
CA PHE A 17 0.20 -31.01 -20.59
C PHE A 17 0.13 -29.51 -20.25
N LEU A 18 0.52 -28.65 -21.18
CA LEU A 18 0.39 -27.20 -21.04
C LEU A 18 -1.03 -26.69 -21.36
N GLY A 19 -1.91 -27.52 -21.93
CA GLY A 19 -3.25 -27.13 -22.38
C GLY A 19 -3.23 -26.17 -23.57
N VAL A 20 -2.23 -26.27 -24.46
CA VAL A 20 -2.03 -25.37 -25.60
C VAL A 20 -1.93 -26.15 -26.92
N LYS A 21 -2.12 -25.47 -28.05
CA LYS A 21 -1.91 -26.09 -29.36
C LYS A 21 -0.41 -26.36 -29.60
N PRO A 22 -0.02 -27.39 -30.38
CA PRO A 22 1.39 -27.69 -30.66
C PRO A 22 2.17 -26.49 -31.20
N ALA A 23 1.55 -25.65 -32.04
CA ALA A 23 2.17 -24.42 -32.53
C ALA A 23 2.56 -23.44 -31.40
N THR A 24 1.76 -23.40 -30.33
CA THR A 24 2.03 -22.57 -29.15
C THR A 24 3.16 -23.16 -28.29
N LEU A 25 3.24 -24.49 -28.18
CA LEU A 25 4.37 -25.18 -27.55
C LEU A 25 5.69 -24.88 -28.30
N TYR A 26 5.69 -24.98 -29.63
CA TYR A 26 6.85 -24.62 -30.44
C TYR A 26 7.25 -23.15 -30.28
N ALA A 27 6.28 -22.25 -30.15
CA ALA A 27 6.54 -20.85 -29.86
C ALA A 27 7.16 -20.64 -28.47
N TYR A 28 6.82 -21.46 -27.47
CA TYR A 28 7.46 -21.41 -26.16
C TYR A 28 8.91 -21.86 -26.20
N ALA A 29 9.20 -22.97 -26.90
CA ALA A 29 10.59 -23.39 -27.08
C ALA A 29 11.42 -22.42 -27.92
N SER A 30 10.86 -21.87 -29.00
CA SER A 30 11.54 -20.86 -29.83
C SER A 30 11.80 -19.53 -29.10
N ARG A 31 11.08 -19.29 -28.00
CA ARG A 31 11.28 -18.14 -27.10
C ARG A 31 12.17 -18.46 -25.90
N GLY A 32 12.74 -19.67 -25.83
CA GLY A 32 13.63 -20.11 -24.76
C GLY A 32 12.92 -20.32 -23.41
N LEU A 33 11.59 -20.43 -23.41
CA LEU A 33 10.80 -20.56 -22.18
C LEU A 33 10.74 -22.00 -21.66
N ILE A 34 10.97 -22.96 -22.55
CA ILE A 34 11.14 -24.40 -22.30
C ILE A 34 12.19 -24.90 -23.28
N GLU A 35 13.04 -25.83 -22.86
CA GLU A 35 14.07 -26.37 -23.75
C GLU A 35 13.52 -27.56 -24.56
N SER A 36 13.88 -27.64 -25.84
CA SER A 36 13.41 -28.70 -26.73
C SER A 36 14.57 -29.54 -27.26
N PHE A 37 14.55 -30.82 -26.95
CA PHE A 37 15.56 -31.80 -27.32
C PHE A 37 15.10 -32.57 -28.57
N GLN A 38 16.03 -33.21 -29.27
CA GLN A 38 15.64 -34.22 -30.28
C GLN A 38 15.29 -35.50 -29.53
N ALA A 39 14.10 -36.06 -29.78
CA ALA A 39 13.76 -37.37 -29.23
C ALA A 39 14.65 -38.44 -29.87
N GLU A 40 14.94 -39.53 -29.14
CA GLU A 40 15.76 -40.65 -29.62
C GLU A 40 15.23 -41.28 -30.93
N SER A 41 13.94 -41.14 -31.23
CA SER A 41 13.30 -41.61 -32.47
C SER A 41 13.52 -40.70 -33.69
N GLY A 42 14.21 -39.57 -33.55
CA GLY A 42 14.68 -38.69 -34.63
C GLY A 42 13.62 -37.88 -35.38
N ARG A 43 12.33 -38.17 -35.22
CA ARG A 43 11.22 -37.50 -35.95
C ARG A 43 10.42 -36.50 -35.12
N GLU A 44 10.54 -36.49 -33.79
CA GLU A 44 9.81 -35.58 -32.90
C GLU A 44 10.73 -34.88 -31.89
N ARG A 45 10.30 -33.72 -31.39
CA ARG A 45 11.02 -33.01 -30.33
C ARG A 45 10.49 -33.45 -28.96
N ALA A 46 11.40 -33.61 -28.02
CA ALA A 46 11.11 -33.95 -26.64
C ALA A 46 11.31 -32.73 -25.74
N TYR A 47 10.51 -32.62 -24.68
CA TYR A 47 10.49 -31.47 -23.78
C TYR A 47 10.58 -31.96 -22.35
N ARG A 48 11.48 -31.40 -21.55
CA ARG A 48 11.67 -31.83 -20.17
C ARG A 48 10.44 -31.44 -19.35
N VAL A 49 9.89 -32.38 -18.59
CA VAL A 49 8.65 -32.16 -17.83
C VAL A 49 8.81 -31.03 -16.79
N ALA A 50 9.98 -30.92 -16.17
CA ALA A 50 10.30 -29.86 -15.21
C ALA A 50 10.15 -28.44 -15.79
N ASP A 51 10.58 -28.22 -17.04
CA ASP A 51 10.48 -26.92 -17.71
C ASP A 51 9.02 -26.61 -18.08
N LEU A 52 8.27 -27.62 -18.51
CA LEU A 52 6.84 -27.48 -18.79
C LEU A 52 6.07 -27.11 -17.51
N ILE A 53 6.42 -27.67 -16.36
CA ILE A 53 5.83 -27.32 -15.06
C ILE A 53 6.12 -25.85 -14.71
N LYS A 54 7.39 -25.42 -14.80
CA LYS A 54 7.81 -24.02 -14.55
C LYS A 54 7.08 -23.05 -15.47
N LEU A 55 6.98 -23.37 -16.76
CA LEU A 55 6.29 -22.53 -17.73
C LEU A 55 4.78 -22.44 -17.47
N ARG A 56 4.15 -23.55 -17.05
CA ARG A 56 2.72 -23.57 -16.68
C ARG A 56 2.44 -22.73 -15.42
N GLN A 57 3.40 -22.65 -14.51
CA GLN A 57 3.32 -21.82 -13.30
C GLN A 57 3.56 -20.33 -13.62
N ALA A 58 4.59 -20.00 -14.42
CA ALA A 58 4.92 -18.62 -14.80
C ALA A 58 3.85 -17.96 -15.69
N SER A 59 3.30 -18.70 -16.65
CA SER A 59 2.26 -18.20 -17.57
C SER A 59 0.93 -17.89 -16.86
N ARG A 60 0.73 -18.41 -15.64
CA ARG A 60 -0.43 -18.09 -14.81
C ARG A 60 -0.33 -16.71 -14.15
N GLY A 61 0.84 -16.11 -13.89
CA GLY A 61 0.92 -14.87 -13.10
C GLY A 61 0.16 -13.63 -13.63
N PHE A 62 -0.15 -13.52 -14.93
CA PHE A 62 -0.51 -12.20 -15.50
C PHE A 62 -1.42 -12.14 -16.74
N LYS A 63 -2.28 -13.15 -17.03
CA LYS A 63 -3.22 -13.08 -18.18
C LYS A 63 -4.70 -13.02 -17.78
N ASN A 64 -5.34 -11.93 -18.24
CA ASN A 64 -6.78 -11.65 -18.36
C ASN A 64 -7.71 -12.12 -17.24
N THR A 65 -7.85 -11.27 -16.23
CA THR A 65 -8.82 -11.34 -15.14
C THR A 65 -10.18 -10.78 -15.55
N ARG A 66 -10.68 -11.17 -16.72
CA ARG A 66 -12.06 -10.85 -17.15
C ARG A 66 -13.02 -12.02 -16.95
N ASP A 67 -12.50 -13.24 -16.88
CA ASP A 67 -13.31 -14.47 -16.71
C ASP A 67 -13.32 -15.02 -15.27
N LEU A 68 -12.62 -14.36 -14.33
CA LEU A 68 -12.54 -14.77 -12.91
C LEU A 68 -13.17 -13.75 -11.96
N THR A 69 -13.89 -12.76 -12.49
CA THR A 69 -14.40 -11.63 -11.73
C THR A 69 -15.81 -11.95 -11.24
N PRO A 70 -16.07 -12.01 -9.91
CA PRO A 70 -17.43 -12.01 -9.40
C PRO A 70 -18.17 -10.77 -9.90
N PRO A 71 -19.49 -10.84 -10.18
CA PRO A 71 -20.26 -9.68 -10.61
C PRO A 71 -20.06 -8.50 -9.63
N GLY A 72 -19.54 -7.37 -10.12
CA GLY A 72 -19.40 -6.13 -9.34
C GLY A 72 -18.01 -5.82 -8.75
N TRP A 73 -16.99 -6.66 -8.95
CA TRP A 73 -15.64 -6.39 -8.44
C TRP A 73 -14.70 -5.80 -9.50
N THR A 74 -13.95 -4.73 -9.17
CA THR A 74 -13.13 -3.95 -10.13
C THR A 74 -11.63 -3.89 -9.77
N GLY A 75 -11.16 -4.73 -8.85
CA GLY A 75 -9.78 -4.72 -8.36
C GLY A 75 -8.78 -5.56 -9.18
N PRO A 76 -7.48 -5.56 -8.81
CA PRO A 76 -6.49 -6.48 -9.39
C PRO A 76 -6.59 -7.89 -8.79
N VAL A 77 -6.82 -8.93 -9.60
CA VAL A 77 -6.86 -10.33 -9.10
C VAL A 77 -5.43 -10.83 -8.87
N ILE A 78 -5.10 -11.16 -7.63
CA ILE A 78 -3.85 -11.84 -7.28
C ILE A 78 -4.15 -13.34 -7.18
N LYS A 79 -3.31 -14.16 -7.81
CA LYS A 79 -3.49 -15.62 -7.74
C LYS A 79 -3.22 -16.12 -6.33
N SER A 80 -4.13 -16.96 -5.85
CA SER A 80 -4.01 -17.66 -4.59
C SER A 80 -4.47 -19.10 -4.72
N ALA A 81 -3.80 -20.00 -4.01
CA ALA A 81 -4.17 -21.40 -3.85
C ALA A 81 -4.83 -21.68 -2.49
N ILE A 82 -5.05 -20.64 -1.67
CA ILE A 82 -5.53 -20.77 -0.28
C ILE A 82 -7.05 -20.93 -0.25
N THR A 83 -7.77 -19.96 -0.80
CA THR A 83 -9.24 -19.92 -0.77
C THR A 83 -9.83 -19.55 -2.11
N GLU A 84 -10.88 -20.26 -2.49
CA GLU A 84 -11.72 -19.98 -3.66
C GLU A 84 -13.12 -19.58 -3.19
N ILE A 85 -13.69 -18.51 -3.76
CA ILE A 85 -15.09 -18.12 -3.53
C ILE A 85 -15.97 -18.66 -4.66
N LYS A 86 -17.03 -19.38 -4.30
CA LYS A 86 -18.07 -19.85 -5.21
C LYS A 86 -19.45 -19.39 -4.74
N THR A 87 -20.46 -19.59 -5.60
CA THR A 87 -21.86 -19.27 -5.30
C THR A 87 -22.41 -20.09 -4.12
N ASP A 88 -21.91 -21.31 -3.89
CA ASP A 88 -22.29 -22.20 -2.78
C ASP A 88 -21.51 -21.93 -1.48
N GLY A 89 -20.54 -21.01 -1.50
CA GLY A 89 -19.67 -20.69 -0.37
C GLY A 89 -18.20 -20.70 -0.74
N HIS A 90 -17.34 -20.59 0.25
CA HIS A 90 -15.89 -20.57 0.06
C HIS A 90 -15.25 -21.94 0.34
N ARG A 91 -14.11 -22.18 -0.30
CA ARG A 91 -13.38 -23.46 -0.21
C ARG A 91 -11.93 -23.23 0.20
N TYR A 92 -11.50 -23.90 1.26
CA TYR A 92 -10.11 -23.93 1.73
C TYR A 92 -9.34 -25.03 1.02
N ARG A 93 -8.39 -24.65 0.16
CA ARG A 93 -7.61 -25.58 -0.68
C ARG A 93 -8.48 -26.63 -1.38
N GLY A 94 -9.64 -26.22 -1.87
CA GLY A 94 -10.61 -27.08 -2.56
C GLY A 94 -11.69 -27.73 -1.67
N HIS A 95 -11.55 -27.69 -0.34
CA HIS A 95 -12.52 -28.24 0.62
C HIS A 95 -13.56 -27.19 1.02
N SER A 96 -14.86 -27.51 0.93
CA SER A 96 -15.93 -26.59 1.33
C SER A 96 -15.84 -26.22 2.81
N ALA A 97 -15.74 -24.93 3.12
CA ALA A 97 -15.69 -24.46 4.50
C ALA A 97 -17.00 -24.73 5.25
N ILE A 98 -18.13 -24.69 4.55
CA ILE A 98 -19.44 -25.05 5.11
C ILE A 98 -19.49 -26.53 5.47
N GLU A 99 -18.94 -27.41 4.62
CA GLU A 99 -18.87 -28.85 4.91
C GLU A 99 -17.89 -29.15 6.06
N LEU A 100 -16.74 -28.49 6.10
CA LEU A 100 -15.79 -28.62 7.21
C LEU A 100 -16.43 -28.22 8.55
N ALA A 101 -17.19 -27.12 8.57
CA ALA A 101 -17.95 -26.71 9.75
C ALA A 101 -19.07 -27.72 10.10
N ARG A 102 -19.81 -28.21 9.09
CA ARG A 102 -20.90 -29.18 9.26
C ARG A 102 -20.43 -30.53 9.82
N LEU A 103 -19.25 -30.97 9.40
CA LEU A 103 -18.61 -32.21 9.85
C LEU A 103 -17.81 -32.03 11.14
N SER A 104 -17.86 -30.84 11.75
CA SER A 104 -17.17 -30.52 13.01
C SER A 104 -15.65 -30.75 12.94
N TYR A 105 -15.02 -30.42 11.80
CA TYR A 105 -13.56 -30.44 11.72
C TYR A 105 -12.97 -29.45 12.73
N PRO A 106 -11.94 -29.84 13.49
CA PRO A 106 -11.27 -28.92 14.41
C PRO A 106 -10.65 -27.74 13.66
N PHE A 107 -10.80 -26.53 14.19
CA PHE A 107 -10.20 -25.32 13.62
C PHE A 107 -8.68 -25.47 13.39
N GLU A 108 -7.98 -26.18 14.26
CA GLU A 108 -6.55 -26.47 14.15
C GLU A 108 -6.22 -27.23 12.86
N GLN A 109 -7.03 -28.22 12.49
CA GLN A 109 -6.84 -28.94 11.22
C GLN A 109 -7.11 -28.03 10.02
N VAL A 110 -8.08 -27.10 10.14
CA VAL A 110 -8.34 -26.10 9.10
C VAL A 110 -7.18 -25.11 8.98
N ALA A 111 -6.56 -24.71 10.09
CA ALA A 111 -5.38 -23.87 10.08
C ALA A 111 -4.19 -24.56 9.39
N GLU A 112 -3.90 -25.83 9.73
CA GLU A 112 -2.87 -26.63 9.03
C GLU A 112 -3.21 -26.80 7.54
N LEU A 113 -4.48 -27.05 7.20
CA LEU A 113 -4.94 -27.12 5.81
C LEU A 113 -4.64 -25.80 5.07
N LEU A 114 -4.95 -24.64 5.66
CA LEU A 114 -4.66 -23.35 5.05
C LEU A 114 -3.15 -23.14 4.86
N TRP A 115 -2.35 -23.52 5.86
CA TRP A 115 -0.89 -23.43 5.81
C TRP A 115 -0.24 -24.43 4.84
N GLY A 116 -0.95 -25.48 4.45
CA GLY A 116 -0.42 -26.51 3.54
C GLY A 116 0.53 -27.48 4.26
N THR A 117 0.34 -27.64 5.56
CA THR A 117 1.11 -28.51 6.46
C THR A 117 0.29 -29.75 6.85
N ASP A 118 0.95 -30.75 7.44
CA ASP A 118 0.26 -31.94 7.94
C ASP A 118 -0.69 -31.58 9.08
N ALA A 119 -1.90 -32.15 9.06
CA ALA A 119 -2.95 -31.90 10.05
C ALA A 119 -2.69 -32.56 11.42
N ASP A 120 -1.43 -32.67 11.87
CA ASP A 120 -1.08 -33.29 13.14
C ASP A 120 -1.40 -32.36 14.33
N LEU A 121 -2.48 -32.70 15.02
CA LEU A 121 -2.94 -32.01 16.23
C LEU A 121 -1.94 -32.08 17.39
N LYS A 122 -0.94 -32.97 17.37
CA LYS A 122 0.09 -33.03 18.41
C LYS A 122 0.86 -31.71 18.54
N ASN A 123 1.14 -31.04 17.43
CA ASN A 123 1.86 -29.77 17.42
C ASN A 123 1.06 -28.66 18.11
N TRP A 124 -0.27 -28.69 18.00
CA TRP A 124 -1.17 -27.75 18.68
C TRP A 124 -1.25 -28.02 20.18
N ARG A 125 -1.29 -29.29 20.60
CA ARG A 125 -1.26 -29.67 22.02
C ARG A 125 0.04 -29.27 22.72
N GLN A 126 1.14 -29.17 21.98
CA GLN A 126 2.44 -28.74 22.50
C GLN A 126 2.65 -27.22 22.44
N ALA A 127 1.79 -26.48 21.73
CA ALA A 127 1.92 -25.04 21.56
C ALA A 127 1.52 -24.29 22.82
N LEU A 128 2.49 -24.03 23.70
CA LEU A 128 2.26 -23.27 24.92
C LEU A 128 2.01 -21.77 24.65
N PRO A 129 1.06 -21.14 25.36
CA PRO A 129 0.82 -19.69 25.30
C PRO A 129 2.12 -18.90 25.53
N ILE A 130 2.24 -17.77 24.84
CA ILE A 130 3.42 -16.92 24.91
C ILE A 130 3.42 -16.16 26.24
N PRO A 131 4.52 -16.20 27.02
CA PRO A 131 4.61 -15.45 28.26
C PRO A 131 4.46 -13.94 28.04
N LEU A 132 3.49 -13.32 28.71
CA LEU A 132 3.22 -11.90 28.55
C LEU A 132 4.00 -11.03 29.54
N PRO A 133 4.47 -9.84 29.12
CA PRO A 133 5.00 -8.84 30.02
C PRO A 133 4.04 -8.50 31.15
N LYS A 134 4.59 -8.17 32.33
CA LYS A 134 3.79 -7.83 33.53
C LYS A 134 2.85 -6.64 33.31
N TYR A 135 3.16 -5.70 32.41
CA TYR A 135 2.31 -4.53 32.17
C TYR A 135 1.03 -4.87 31.40
N LEU A 136 1.07 -5.83 30.46
CA LEU A 136 -0.15 -6.27 29.75
C LEU A 136 -1.14 -6.97 30.70
N LYS A 137 -0.62 -7.67 31.72
CA LYS A 137 -1.42 -8.30 32.77
C LYS A 137 -2.10 -7.32 33.72
N LYS A 138 -1.84 -6.01 33.58
CA LYS A 138 -2.48 -4.96 34.37
C LYS A 138 -3.62 -4.26 33.62
N LEU A 139 -3.71 -4.43 32.30
CA LEU A 139 -4.76 -3.83 31.49
C LEU A 139 -6.02 -4.65 31.67
N SER A 140 -7.12 -4.08 32.18
CA SER A 140 -8.38 -4.84 32.30
C SER A 140 -9.08 -5.00 30.94
N ALA A 141 -9.79 -6.11 30.75
CA ALA A 141 -10.70 -6.30 29.62
C ALA A 141 -11.84 -5.28 29.61
N ASP A 142 -12.14 -4.64 30.75
CA ASP A 142 -13.12 -3.56 30.85
C ASP A 142 -12.60 -2.20 30.34
N GLU A 143 -11.27 -2.04 30.25
CA GLU A 143 -10.61 -0.78 29.86
C GLU A 143 -10.22 -0.75 28.38
N VAL A 144 -9.99 -1.93 27.79
CA VAL A 144 -9.44 -2.07 26.43
C VAL A 144 -10.23 -3.12 25.66
N ASP A 145 -10.68 -2.77 24.45
CA ASP A 145 -11.34 -3.73 23.56
C ASP A 145 -10.38 -4.90 23.23
N TYR A 146 -10.92 -6.13 23.16
CA TYR A 146 -10.11 -7.34 22.94
C TYR A 146 -9.19 -7.25 21.71
N ILE A 147 -9.59 -6.52 20.67
CA ILE A 147 -8.82 -6.38 19.44
C ILE A 147 -7.63 -5.44 19.63
N ASP A 148 -7.82 -4.36 20.38
CA ASP A 148 -6.74 -3.46 20.78
C ASP A 148 -5.77 -4.18 21.72
N PHE A 149 -6.29 -5.02 22.61
CA PHE A 149 -5.46 -5.87 23.46
C PHE A 149 -4.63 -6.86 22.63
N ILE A 150 -5.22 -7.54 21.65
CA ILE A 150 -4.52 -8.45 20.73
C ILE A 150 -3.39 -7.71 19.98
N LYS A 151 -3.63 -6.48 19.50
CA LYS A 151 -2.59 -5.66 18.85
C LYS A 151 -1.46 -5.34 19.82
N ALA A 152 -1.78 -4.89 21.03
CA ALA A 152 -0.78 -4.61 22.06
C ALA A 152 0.03 -5.86 22.43
N LEU A 153 -0.63 -7.02 22.49
CA LEU A 153 -0.02 -8.32 22.74
C LEU A 153 0.99 -8.67 21.66
N ILE A 154 0.60 -8.64 20.39
CA ILE A 154 1.47 -9.01 19.27
C ILE A 154 2.68 -8.08 19.18
N ALA A 155 2.47 -6.76 19.34
CA ALA A 155 3.58 -5.80 19.37
C ALA A 155 4.53 -6.05 20.55
N SER A 156 4.00 -6.44 21.71
CA SER A 156 4.80 -6.77 22.88
C SER A 156 5.60 -8.06 22.72
N VAL A 157 5.00 -9.08 22.09
CA VAL A 157 5.68 -10.34 21.80
C VAL A 157 6.80 -10.13 20.78
N GLU A 158 6.59 -9.30 19.75
CA GLU A 158 7.61 -8.98 18.75
C GLU A 158 8.87 -8.37 19.37
N ILE A 159 8.73 -7.51 20.39
CA ILE A 159 9.86 -6.93 21.13
C ILE A 159 10.68 -8.02 21.85
N LEU A 160 10.01 -9.07 22.32
CA LEU A 160 10.61 -10.13 23.12
C LEU A 160 11.12 -11.33 22.29
N ASP A 161 10.68 -11.45 21.04
CA ASP A 161 11.04 -12.54 20.14
C ASP A 161 11.88 -12.03 18.95
N PRO A 162 13.23 -12.01 19.07
CA PRO A 162 14.10 -11.46 18.04
C PRO A 162 14.17 -12.31 16.75
N VAL A 163 13.51 -13.48 16.68
CA VAL A 163 13.72 -14.47 15.61
C VAL A 163 12.42 -14.83 14.89
N THR A 164 11.96 -13.99 13.96
CA THR A 164 10.95 -14.42 12.96
C THR A 164 11.16 -13.87 11.54
N ARG A 165 12.37 -13.38 11.21
CA ARG A 165 12.64 -12.90 9.84
C ARG A 165 12.81 -14.03 8.81
N LYS A 166 13.05 -15.28 9.23
CA LYS A 166 13.24 -16.44 8.34
C LYS A 166 11.97 -17.30 8.31
N LEU A 167 11.23 -17.32 7.19
CA LEU A 167 9.95 -18.04 7.07
C LEU A 167 10.06 -19.42 6.38
N GLN A 168 11.14 -20.16 6.62
CA GLN A 168 11.31 -21.51 6.03
C GLN A 168 11.69 -22.56 7.09
N SER A 169 11.37 -22.34 8.37
CA SER A 169 11.65 -23.27 9.45
C SER A 169 10.36 -23.70 10.18
N ASP A 170 10.39 -24.88 10.80
CA ASP A 170 9.34 -25.38 11.71
C ASP A 170 9.02 -24.40 12.85
N GLU A 171 9.94 -23.48 13.14
CA GLU A 171 9.77 -22.41 14.12
C GLU A 171 8.65 -21.44 13.73
N LEU A 172 8.45 -21.16 12.43
CA LEU A 172 7.36 -20.29 11.98
C LEU A 172 6.00 -20.86 12.37
N TYR A 173 5.73 -22.12 12.04
CA TYR A 173 4.47 -22.77 12.35
C TYR A 173 4.30 -22.93 13.86
N THR A 174 5.39 -23.19 14.59
CA THR A 174 5.38 -23.21 16.05
C THR A 174 4.96 -21.86 16.62
N THR A 175 5.55 -20.76 16.15
CA THR A 175 5.20 -19.40 16.55
C THR A 175 3.77 -19.03 16.15
N ALA A 176 3.32 -19.41 14.95
CA ALA A 176 1.95 -19.21 14.49
C ALA A 176 0.92 -19.88 15.41
N ARG A 177 1.14 -21.17 15.76
CA ARG A 177 0.29 -21.92 16.68
C ARG A 177 0.25 -21.25 18.05
N ARG A 178 1.41 -20.92 18.61
CA ARG A 178 1.52 -20.24 19.91
C ARG A 178 0.81 -18.89 19.92
N LEU A 179 0.89 -18.12 18.84
CA LEU A 179 0.18 -16.84 18.71
C LEU A 179 -1.33 -17.04 18.74
N ILE A 180 -1.87 -17.95 17.94
CA ILE A 180 -3.31 -18.25 17.91
C ILE A 180 -3.80 -18.74 19.28
N VAL A 181 -3.06 -19.65 19.92
CA VAL A 181 -3.34 -20.10 21.30
C VAL A 181 -3.36 -18.91 22.26
N THR A 182 -2.38 -18.02 22.18
CA THR A 182 -2.29 -16.86 23.08
C THR A 182 -3.44 -15.88 22.85
N MET A 183 -3.78 -15.61 21.59
CA MET A 183 -4.91 -14.75 21.21
C MET A 183 -6.24 -15.30 21.70
N ALA A 184 -6.44 -16.63 21.63
CA ALA A 184 -7.65 -17.28 22.12
C ALA A 184 -7.85 -17.14 23.62
N LEU A 185 -6.78 -16.91 24.38
CA LEU A 185 -6.83 -16.77 25.84
C LEU A 185 -6.91 -15.31 26.30
N VAL A 186 -6.81 -14.34 25.39
CA VAL A 186 -6.81 -12.90 25.71
C VAL A 186 -7.90 -12.49 26.70
N PRO A 187 -9.17 -12.92 26.52
CA PRO A 187 -10.24 -12.49 27.40
C PRO A 187 -10.04 -12.83 28.88
N ALA A 188 -9.32 -13.90 29.21
CA ALA A 188 -9.15 -14.38 30.58
C ALA A 188 -7.73 -14.17 31.15
N LEU A 189 -6.81 -13.49 30.45
CA LEU A 189 -5.41 -13.33 30.88
C LEU A 189 -5.22 -12.67 32.25
N ASN A 190 -6.21 -11.89 32.70
CA ASN A 190 -6.21 -11.18 33.98
C ASN A 190 -7.06 -11.85 35.05
N GLU A 191 -7.75 -12.94 34.72
CA GLU A 191 -8.56 -13.67 35.69
C GLU A 191 -7.68 -14.50 36.63
N SER A 192 -8.09 -14.54 37.90
CA SER A 192 -7.43 -15.30 38.96
C SER A 192 -7.60 -16.81 38.77
N ASP A 193 -8.71 -17.23 38.17
CA ASP A 193 -8.98 -18.63 37.83
C ASP A 193 -8.35 -18.95 36.48
N LYS A 194 -7.32 -19.81 36.50
CA LYS A 194 -6.62 -20.29 35.30
C LYS A 194 -6.86 -21.77 35.06
N SER A 195 -7.94 -22.33 35.61
CA SER A 195 -8.33 -23.72 35.43
C SER A 195 -8.42 -24.11 33.94
N TYR A 196 -8.82 -23.17 33.06
CA TYR A 196 -8.83 -23.36 31.61
C TYR A 196 -7.43 -23.51 30.98
N MET A 197 -6.36 -23.07 31.66
CA MET A 197 -4.97 -23.25 31.22
C MET A 197 -4.33 -24.55 31.73
N ALA A 198 -4.97 -25.26 32.67
CA ALA A 198 -4.30 -26.25 33.51
C ALA A 198 -4.01 -27.60 32.82
N ASP A 199 -4.72 -27.97 31.74
CA ASP A 199 -4.61 -29.32 31.17
C ASP A 199 -3.94 -29.41 29.79
N GLY A 200 -3.55 -28.30 29.14
CA GLY A 200 -2.76 -28.32 27.90
C GLY A 200 -3.34 -29.13 26.72
N GLN A 201 -4.59 -29.55 26.80
CA GLN A 201 -5.23 -30.51 25.88
C GLN A 201 -6.46 -29.95 25.15
N PHE A 202 -6.74 -28.66 25.28
CA PHE A 202 -8.01 -28.11 24.81
C PHE A 202 -7.95 -27.59 23.38
N PRO A 203 -8.93 -27.96 22.53
CA PRO A 203 -9.15 -27.31 21.25
C PRO A 203 -9.31 -25.79 21.43
N ILE A 204 -8.81 -25.00 20.48
CA ILE A 204 -8.85 -23.53 20.47
C ILE A 204 -10.26 -23.01 20.74
N ALA A 205 -11.29 -23.65 20.19
CA ALA A 205 -12.69 -23.29 20.40
C ALA A 205 -13.11 -23.38 21.88
N GLN A 206 -12.69 -24.43 22.57
CA GLN A 206 -12.98 -24.63 23.98
C GLN A 206 -12.21 -23.65 24.84
N SER A 207 -10.92 -23.43 24.56
CA SER A 207 -10.07 -22.46 25.25
C SER A 207 -10.61 -21.04 25.13
N LEU A 208 -11.01 -20.64 23.92
CA LEU A 208 -11.63 -19.33 23.67
C LEU A 208 -12.97 -19.20 24.39
N LEU A 209 -13.83 -20.21 24.31
CA LEU A 209 -15.12 -20.18 25.00
C LEU A 209 -14.95 -20.07 26.52
N ALA A 210 -14.06 -20.88 27.11
CA ALA A 210 -13.77 -20.86 28.54
C ALA A 210 -13.19 -19.51 28.98
N SER A 211 -12.43 -18.84 28.11
CA SER A 211 -11.92 -17.49 28.40
C SER A 211 -13.00 -16.40 28.39
N LEU A 212 -14.12 -16.64 27.69
CA LEU A 212 -15.21 -15.67 27.52
C LEU A 212 -16.37 -15.92 28.48
N GLN A 213 -16.54 -17.15 28.98
CA GLN A 213 -17.57 -17.49 29.96
C GLN A 213 -17.20 -18.72 30.78
N SER A 214 -17.67 -18.76 32.03
CA SER A 214 -17.49 -19.91 32.94
C SER A 214 -18.34 -21.13 32.57
N ASN A 215 -19.51 -20.93 31.94
CA ASN A 215 -20.44 -22.02 31.59
C ASN A 215 -20.16 -22.57 30.18
N HIS A 216 -19.08 -23.32 30.03
CA HIS A 216 -18.71 -23.98 28.78
C HIS A 216 -19.31 -25.40 28.68
N SER A 217 -19.87 -25.75 27.52
CA SER A 217 -20.30 -27.12 27.19
C SER A 217 -19.69 -27.58 25.87
N HIS A 218 -19.68 -28.89 25.62
CA HIS A 218 -19.21 -29.44 24.36
C HIS A 218 -20.02 -28.92 23.16
N GLU A 219 -21.35 -28.80 23.32
CA GLU A 219 -22.24 -28.25 22.29
C GLU A 219 -21.93 -26.78 21.97
N LYS A 220 -21.76 -25.94 23.00
CA LYS A 220 -21.37 -24.54 22.80
C LYS A 220 -20.00 -24.42 22.15
N SER A 221 -19.05 -25.26 22.55
CA SER A 221 -17.70 -25.29 21.97
C SER A 221 -17.73 -25.70 20.50
N ALA A 222 -18.61 -26.63 20.10
CA ALA A 222 -18.79 -27.02 18.70
C ALA A 222 -19.31 -25.85 17.84
N VAL A 223 -20.20 -25.02 18.38
CA VAL A 223 -20.69 -23.80 17.70
C VAL A 223 -19.58 -22.76 17.54
N VAL A 224 -18.76 -22.54 18.58
CA VAL A 224 -17.58 -21.65 18.48
C VAL A 224 -16.58 -22.21 17.47
N ASN A 225 -16.35 -23.52 17.46
CA ASN A 225 -15.48 -24.17 16.47
C ASN A 225 -15.98 -23.95 15.05
N ALA A 226 -17.29 -24.11 14.80
CA ALA A 226 -17.86 -23.84 13.48
C ALA A 226 -17.68 -22.38 13.06
N ALA A 227 -17.84 -21.42 13.99
CA ALA A 227 -17.55 -20.01 13.71
C ALA A 227 -16.06 -19.80 13.39
N LEU A 228 -15.15 -20.41 14.16
CA LEU A 228 -13.71 -20.36 13.87
C LEU A 228 -13.37 -20.96 12.51
N VAL A 229 -14.01 -22.06 12.10
CA VAL A 229 -13.79 -22.66 10.78
C VAL A 229 -14.28 -21.74 9.67
N LEU A 230 -15.50 -21.21 9.76
CA LEU A 230 -16.10 -20.37 8.71
C LEU A 230 -15.38 -19.02 8.53
N CYS A 231 -14.75 -18.53 9.59
CA CYS A 231 -13.98 -17.29 9.59
C CYS A 231 -12.51 -17.45 9.18
N ALA A 232 -11.99 -18.68 9.07
CA ALA A 232 -10.55 -18.96 9.06
C ALA A 232 -9.81 -18.25 7.92
N ASP A 233 -10.42 -18.22 6.75
CA ASP A 233 -10.01 -17.39 5.64
C ASP A 233 -11.21 -16.99 4.76
N HIS A 234 -11.05 -15.94 3.95
CA HIS A 234 -12.03 -15.50 2.96
C HIS A 234 -11.37 -14.73 1.82
N GLU A 235 -10.40 -15.36 1.16
CA GLU A 235 -9.69 -14.82 -0.02
C GLU A 235 -9.01 -13.46 0.27
N LEU A 236 -8.79 -12.61 -0.74
CA LEU A 236 -8.08 -11.34 -0.67
C LEU A 236 -8.96 -10.19 -0.17
N ASN A 237 -9.66 -10.43 0.94
CA ASN A 237 -10.27 -9.35 1.72
C ASN A 237 -9.22 -8.33 2.19
N ALA A 238 -9.66 -7.14 2.62
CA ALA A 238 -8.77 -6.01 2.91
C ALA A 238 -7.63 -6.35 3.90
N SER A 239 -7.91 -7.08 4.99
CA SER A 239 -6.88 -7.45 5.97
C SER A 239 -5.93 -8.54 5.45
N ALA A 240 -6.41 -9.50 4.66
CA ALA A 240 -5.55 -10.46 3.98
C ALA A 240 -4.63 -9.78 2.94
N LEU A 241 -5.14 -8.79 2.19
CA LEU A 241 -4.32 -7.99 1.28
C LEU A 241 -3.27 -7.17 2.05
N ALA A 242 -3.62 -6.57 3.18
CA ALA A 242 -2.66 -5.86 4.04
C ALA A 242 -1.56 -6.79 4.55
N ALA A 243 -1.91 -8.01 4.97
CA ALA A 243 -0.94 -9.04 5.35
C ALA A 243 0.03 -9.34 4.19
N ARG A 244 -0.48 -9.51 2.96
CA ARG A 244 0.37 -9.74 1.78
C ARG A 244 1.25 -8.54 1.48
N ILE A 245 0.75 -7.30 1.56
CA ILE A 245 1.57 -6.11 1.34
C ILE A 245 2.75 -6.08 2.33
N ALA A 246 2.47 -6.27 3.63
CA ALA A 246 3.52 -6.29 4.65
C ALA A 246 4.53 -7.43 4.41
N ALA A 247 4.04 -8.64 4.13
CA ALA A 247 4.88 -9.80 3.83
C ALA A 247 5.73 -9.60 2.57
N SER A 248 5.22 -8.88 1.56
CA SER A 248 5.96 -8.57 0.33
C SER A 248 7.15 -7.64 0.55
N CYS A 249 7.14 -6.87 1.65
CA CYS A 249 8.23 -6.01 2.11
C CYS A 249 9.16 -6.73 3.10
N ASP A 250 9.05 -8.06 3.22
CA ASP A 250 9.80 -8.89 4.17
C ASP A 250 9.56 -8.57 5.66
N ALA A 251 8.45 -7.90 6.00
CA ALA A 251 8.09 -7.58 7.38
C ALA A 251 7.87 -8.87 8.21
N SER A 252 8.29 -8.89 9.47
CA SER A 252 8.18 -10.06 10.37
C SER A 252 6.76 -10.65 10.42
N LEU A 253 6.62 -11.90 10.89
CA LEU A 253 5.30 -12.50 11.09
C LEU A 253 4.41 -11.60 11.98
N TYR A 254 4.97 -11.06 13.06
CA TYR A 254 4.28 -10.16 13.98
C TYR A 254 3.85 -8.86 13.31
N SER A 255 4.75 -8.16 12.61
CA SER A 255 4.46 -6.93 11.87
C SER A 255 3.43 -7.16 10.76
N THR A 256 3.48 -8.32 10.12
CA THR A 256 2.49 -8.74 9.11
C THR A 256 1.11 -8.89 9.73
N LEU A 257 1.02 -9.56 10.88
CA LEU A 257 -0.23 -9.70 11.63
C LEU A 257 -0.72 -8.37 12.17
N LEU A 258 0.15 -7.47 12.62
CA LEU A 258 -0.23 -6.11 13.05
C LEU A 258 -0.80 -5.29 11.90
N SER A 259 -0.24 -5.40 10.69
CA SER A 259 -0.81 -4.75 9.48
C SER A 259 -2.20 -5.29 9.15
N ALA A 260 -2.37 -6.62 9.22
CA ALA A 260 -3.64 -7.28 9.01
C ALA A 260 -4.68 -6.89 10.06
N LEU A 261 -4.31 -6.90 11.34
CA LEU A 261 -5.15 -6.51 12.47
C LEU A 261 -5.51 -5.04 12.48
N GLY A 262 -4.58 -4.15 12.12
CA GLY A 262 -4.85 -2.73 11.95
C GLY A 262 -5.96 -2.52 10.91
N THR A 263 -5.84 -3.19 9.76
CA THR A 263 -6.87 -3.16 8.71
C THR A 263 -8.18 -3.84 9.14
N PHE A 264 -8.09 -4.95 9.87
CA PHE A 264 -9.24 -5.68 10.42
C PHE A 264 -10.02 -4.86 11.44
N SER A 265 -9.36 -4.02 12.24
CA SER A 265 -10.01 -3.17 13.25
C SER A 265 -10.88 -2.03 12.67
N GLY A 266 -10.97 -1.92 11.34
CA GLY A 266 -11.90 -1.01 10.68
C GLY A 266 -13.37 -1.41 10.88
N SER A 267 -14.23 -0.41 11.05
CA SER A 267 -15.68 -0.57 11.23
C SER A 267 -16.40 -1.18 10.02
N LEU A 268 -15.84 -1.01 8.82
CA LEU A 268 -16.34 -1.59 7.57
C LEU A 268 -15.78 -2.99 7.27
N HIS A 269 -15.03 -3.58 8.22
CA HIS A 269 -14.42 -4.90 8.07
C HIS A 269 -14.63 -5.72 9.35
N GLY A 270 -13.56 -6.08 10.06
CA GLY A 270 -13.63 -7.01 11.19
C GLY A 270 -14.47 -6.53 12.37
N MET A 271 -14.67 -5.22 12.55
CA MET A 271 -15.48 -4.67 13.63
C MET A 271 -16.97 -4.52 13.28
N ALA A 272 -17.41 -4.97 12.10
CA ALA A 272 -18.80 -4.88 11.69
C ALA A 272 -19.74 -5.63 12.65
N SER A 273 -19.31 -6.75 13.24
CA SER A 273 -20.06 -7.46 14.29
C SER A 273 -20.27 -6.67 15.59
N ARG A 274 -19.43 -5.65 15.85
CA ARG A 274 -19.61 -4.71 16.97
C ARG A 274 -20.73 -3.71 16.65
N LEU A 275 -20.82 -3.29 15.39
CA LEU A 275 -21.86 -2.38 14.92
C LEU A 275 -23.23 -3.04 14.90
N THR A 276 -23.31 -4.32 14.53
CA THR A 276 -24.55 -5.10 14.59
C THR A 276 -25.05 -5.26 16.03
N GLU A 277 -24.15 -5.51 17.01
CA GLU A 277 -24.49 -5.51 18.44
C GLU A 277 -25.12 -4.16 18.86
N ASN A 278 -24.52 -3.04 18.45
CA ASN A 278 -25.04 -1.70 18.75
C ASN A 278 -26.40 -1.43 18.12
N ILE A 279 -26.60 -1.88 16.88
CA ILE A 279 -27.88 -1.76 16.17
C ILE A 279 -28.97 -2.55 16.89
N ILE A 280 -28.68 -3.77 17.33
CA ILE A 280 -29.65 -4.60 18.02
C ILE A 280 -30.00 -3.96 19.37
N SER A 281 -29.01 -3.52 20.15
CA SER A 281 -29.22 -2.78 21.39
C SER A 281 -30.05 -1.50 21.20
N ASN A 282 -29.77 -0.71 20.15
CA ASN A 282 -30.53 0.49 19.83
C ASN A 282 -31.99 0.17 19.46
N SER A 283 -32.20 -0.88 18.68
CA SER A 283 -33.54 -1.31 18.23
C SER A 283 -34.47 -1.71 19.37
N MET A 284 -33.92 -2.12 20.52
CA MET A 284 -34.69 -2.47 21.72
C MET A 284 -35.45 -1.27 22.29
N LYS A 285 -35.04 -0.04 21.97
CA LYS A 285 -35.71 1.20 22.40
C LYS A 285 -36.99 1.50 21.61
N PHE A 286 -37.22 0.79 20.51
CA PHE A 286 -38.36 1.02 19.61
C PHE A 286 -39.48 0.01 19.86
N LYS A 287 -40.73 0.47 19.71
CA LYS A 287 -41.93 -0.36 19.89
C LYS A 287 -41.95 -1.61 19.00
N ASN A 288 -41.42 -1.51 17.78
CA ASN A 288 -41.26 -2.65 16.87
C ASN A 288 -40.11 -2.39 15.89
N THR A 289 -39.66 -3.47 15.26
CA THR A 289 -38.50 -3.47 14.35
C THR A 289 -38.73 -2.66 13.08
N SER A 290 -39.97 -2.59 12.58
CA SER A 290 -40.30 -1.76 11.42
C SER A 290 -40.18 -0.25 11.71
N ALA A 291 -40.51 0.18 12.92
CA ALA A 291 -40.36 1.57 13.34
C ALA A 291 -38.88 1.95 13.48
N TRP A 292 -38.09 1.07 14.10
CA TRP A 292 -36.63 1.21 14.14
C TRP A 292 -36.03 1.31 12.73
N LEU A 293 -36.39 0.40 11.83
CA LEU A 293 -35.84 0.36 10.47
C LEU A 293 -36.13 1.65 9.69
N LYS A 294 -37.36 2.16 9.78
CA LYS A 294 -37.74 3.43 9.15
C LYS A 294 -36.94 4.61 9.68
N ASP A 295 -36.69 4.65 10.99
CA ASP A 295 -35.91 5.71 11.61
C ASP A 295 -34.42 5.63 11.24
N TYR A 296 -33.86 4.41 11.25
CA TYR A 296 -32.47 4.15 10.90
C TYR A 296 -32.14 4.58 9.45
N LEU A 297 -32.99 4.23 8.49
CA LEU A 297 -32.80 4.53 7.07
C LEU A 297 -32.99 6.02 6.71
N ARG A 298 -33.53 6.85 7.62
CA ARG A 298 -33.56 8.31 7.40
C ARG A 298 -32.17 8.95 7.47
N HIS A 299 -31.25 8.29 8.16
CA HIS A 299 -29.94 8.84 8.50
C HIS A 299 -28.78 8.01 7.95
N ASN A 300 -29.06 6.80 7.45
CA ASN A 300 -28.03 5.86 7.00
C ASN A 300 -28.44 5.21 5.68
N GLU A 301 -27.48 5.06 4.77
CA GLU A 301 -27.69 4.43 3.47
C GLU A 301 -27.58 2.90 3.52
N THR A 302 -26.85 2.35 4.49
CA THR A 302 -26.58 0.90 4.63
C THR A 302 -26.78 0.43 6.06
N ILE A 303 -27.09 -0.86 6.23
CA ILE A 303 -27.29 -1.48 7.54
C ILE A 303 -26.11 -2.43 7.80
N PRO A 304 -25.25 -2.16 8.78
CA PRO A 304 -24.18 -3.06 9.19
C PRO A 304 -24.69 -4.50 9.38
N GLY A 305 -23.93 -5.45 8.85
CA GLY A 305 -24.26 -6.86 8.90
C GLY A 305 -25.23 -7.35 7.81
N PHE A 306 -25.67 -6.47 6.90
CA PHE A 306 -26.54 -6.82 5.78
C PHE A 306 -25.86 -6.49 4.45
N GLY A 307 -25.99 -7.41 3.50
CA GLY A 307 -25.45 -7.31 2.16
C GLY A 307 -24.11 -8.03 2.01
N SER A 308 -23.92 -8.63 0.83
CA SER A 308 -22.66 -9.22 0.41
C SER A 308 -22.49 -8.97 -1.07
N THR A 309 -21.34 -8.41 -1.48
CA THR A 309 -20.99 -8.24 -2.90
C THR A 309 -20.56 -9.55 -3.55
N LEU A 310 -20.28 -10.59 -2.76
CA LEU A 310 -19.77 -11.88 -3.24
C LEU A 310 -20.86 -12.96 -3.35
N TYR A 311 -21.89 -12.88 -2.52
CA TYR A 311 -22.96 -13.89 -2.45
C TYR A 311 -24.31 -13.32 -2.87
N GLU A 312 -24.67 -13.53 -4.14
CA GLU A 312 -25.92 -13.02 -4.74
C GLU A 312 -27.17 -13.49 -3.98
N HIS A 313 -27.15 -14.70 -3.43
CA HIS A 313 -28.28 -15.28 -2.70
C HIS A 313 -28.15 -15.21 -1.17
N GLY A 314 -27.24 -14.36 -0.68
CA GLY A 314 -26.95 -14.20 0.75
C GLY A 314 -25.78 -15.06 1.22
N ASP A 315 -25.15 -14.65 2.31
CA ASP A 315 -23.92 -15.27 2.82
C ASP A 315 -24.20 -16.65 3.44
N PRO A 316 -23.64 -17.74 2.89
CA PRO A 316 -23.91 -19.09 3.40
C PRO A 316 -23.37 -19.29 4.82
N ARG A 317 -22.32 -18.54 5.21
CA ARG A 317 -21.75 -18.59 6.57
C ARG A 317 -22.72 -17.98 7.57
N ALA A 318 -23.36 -16.86 7.21
CA ALA A 318 -24.38 -16.22 8.02
C ALA A 318 -25.54 -17.17 8.30
N LYS A 319 -26.05 -17.80 7.24
CA LYS A 319 -27.13 -18.79 7.33
C LYS A 319 -26.76 -19.95 8.25
N TYR A 320 -25.54 -20.48 8.13
CA TYR A 320 -25.05 -21.55 9.00
C TYR A 320 -25.02 -21.10 10.47
N LEU A 321 -24.40 -19.95 10.77
CA LEU A 321 -24.28 -19.45 12.13
C LEU A 321 -25.61 -19.07 12.76
N LEU A 322 -26.55 -18.50 11.99
CA LEU A 322 -27.90 -18.22 12.46
C LEU A 322 -28.65 -19.50 12.85
N ASN A 323 -28.50 -20.58 12.08
CA ASN A 323 -29.07 -21.88 12.43
C ASN A 323 -28.40 -22.48 13.67
N ALA A 324 -27.07 -22.38 13.78
CA ALA A 324 -26.34 -22.83 14.95
C ALA A 324 -26.75 -22.05 16.22
N ALA A 325 -26.94 -20.72 16.10
CA ALA A 325 -27.45 -19.87 17.19
C ALA A 325 -28.82 -20.35 17.69
N ARG A 326 -29.72 -20.75 16.78
CA ARG A 326 -31.04 -21.29 17.14
C ARG A 326 -30.93 -22.60 17.92
N SER A 327 -29.98 -23.47 17.59
CA SER A 327 -29.84 -24.77 18.27
C SER A 327 -29.30 -24.67 19.70
N VAL A 328 -28.52 -23.63 20.01
CA VAL A 328 -27.94 -23.42 21.35
C VAL A 328 -28.54 -22.22 22.08
N SER A 329 -29.67 -21.72 21.59
CA SER A 329 -30.33 -20.50 22.07
C SER A 329 -30.65 -20.59 23.57
N ASN A 330 -30.09 -19.66 24.33
CA ASN A 330 -30.65 -19.21 25.59
C ASN A 330 -31.97 -18.42 25.35
N LYS A 331 -32.77 -18.17 26.39
CA LYS A 331 -33.98 -17.32 26.29
C LYS A 331 -33.66 -15.82 26.17
N ASP A 332 -32.59 -15.45 25.47
CA ASP A 332 -32.10 -14.06 25.35
C ASP A 332 -33.02 -13.21 24.45
N SER A 333 -33.48 -12.09 24.99
CA SER A 333 -34.36 -11.15 24.28
C SER A 333 -33.66 -10.45 23.12
N SER A 334 -32.35 -10.24 23.20
CA SER A 334 -31.50 -9.66 22.16
C SER A 334 -31.37 -10.60 20.96
N LEU A 335 -31.22 -11.91 21.21
CA LEU A 335 -31.21 -12.91 20.14
C LEU A 335 -32.57 -12.97 19.41
N LYS A 336 -33.67 -12.94 20.17
CA LYS A 336 -35.00 -12.85 19.58
C LYS A 336 -35.14 -11.59 18.72
N LYS A 337 -34.69 -10.43 19.23
CA LYS A 337 -34.72 -9.17 18.51
C LYS A 337 -33.87 -9.19 17.24
N LEU A 338 -32.71 -9.83 17.29
CA LEU A 338 -31.85 -10.03 16.13
C LEU A 338 -32.61 -10.75 15.02
N PHE A 339 -33.30 -11.86 15.32
CA PHE A 339 -34.09 -12.57 14.31
C PHE A 339 -35.24 -11.71 13.77
N GLU A 340 -35.92 -10.94 14.62
CA GLU A 340 -36.93 -9.98 14.16
C GLU A 340 -36.36 -8.91 13.21
N ILE A 341 -35.11 -8.47 13.43
CA ILE A 341 -34.39 -7.55 12.53
C ILE A 341 -34.07 -8.23 11.21
N VAL A 342 -33.52 -9.44 11.25
CA VAL A 342 -33.21 -10.21 10.03
C VAL A 342 -34.47 -10.36 9.18
N ASP A 343 -35.56 -10.85 9.76
CA ASP A 343 -36.82 -11.03 9.04
C ASP A 343 -37.37 -9.70 8.49
N CYS A 344 -37.31 -8.62 9.28
CA CYS A 344 -37.80 -7.31 8.88
C CYS A 344 -36.98 -6.66 7.74
N VAL A 345 -35.65 -6.77 7.79
CA VAL A 345 -34.77 -6.22 6.75
C VAL A 345 -34.88 -7.03 5.46
N GLU A 346 -34.95 -8.35 5.55
CA GLU A 346 -35.14 -9.21 4.39
C GLU A 346 -36.49 -8.94 3.71
N ASP A 347 -37.58 -8.83 4.48
CA ASP A 347 -38.93 -8.56 3.96
C ASP A 347 -39.03 -7.18 3.29
N LYS A 348 -38.45 -6.14 3.92
CA LYS A 348 -38.66 -4.75 3.48
C LYS A 348 -37.64 -4.21 2.49
N ILE A 349 -36.41 -4.71 2.55
CA ILE A 349 -35.29 -4.21 1.74
C ILE A 349 -34.82 -5.27 0.75
N GLY A 350 -35.05 -6.55 1.03
CA GLY A 350 -34.54 -7.65 0.21
C GLY A 350 -33.07 -7.99 0.48
N THR A 351 -32.41 -7.27 1.39
CA THR A 351 -30.99 -7.48 1.72
C THR A 351 -30.82 -8.60 2.73
N LYS A 352 -29.94 -9.56 2.42
CA LYS A 352 -29.65 -10.74 3.25
C LYS A 352 -28.58 -10.46 4.31
N PRO A 353 -28.59 -11.15 5.46
CA PRO A 353 -27.55 -11.03 6.46
C PRO A 353 -26.22 -11.58 5.96
N ASN A 354 -25.14 -11.01 6.46
CA ASN A 354 -23.77 -11.46 6.23
C ASN A 354 -23.19 -12.16 7.49
N LEU A 355 -21.95 -12.60 7.39
CA LEU A 355 -21.22 -13.27 8.49
C LEU A 355 -21.33 -12.54 9.84
N ASP A 356 -21.30 -11.21 9.86
CA ASP A 356 -21.28 -10.40 11.08
C ASP A 356 -22.57 -10.55 11.90
N ILE A 357 -23.73 -10.61 11.23
CA ILE A 357 -25.01 -10.94 11.89
C ILE A 357 -24.97 -12.35 12.46
N GLY A 358 -24.37 -13.30 11.75
CA GLY A 358 -24.15 -14.66 12.24
C GLY A 358 -23.30 -14.68 13.52
N LEU A 359 -22.19 -13.95 13.55
CA LEU A 359 -21.32 -13.83 14.72
C LEU A 359 -22.04 -13.18 15.90
N THR A 360 -22.80 -12.10 15.67
CA THR A 360 -23.60 -11.48 16.72
C THR A 360 -24.69 -12.41 17.26
N ALA A 361 -25.28 -13.24 16.40
CA ALA A 361 -26.22 -14.27 16.84
C ALA A 361 -25.55 -15.32 17.74
N ILE A 362 -24.32 -15.74 17.44
CA ILE A 362 -23.53 -16.59 18.33
C ILE A 362 -23.23 -15.89 19.66
N THR A 363 -22.80 -14.61 19.63
CA THR A 363 -22.55 -13.82 20.84
C THR A 363 -23.76 -13.85 21.78
N TYR A 364 -24.96 -13.54 21.27
CA TYR A 364 -26.17 -13.54 22.10
C TYR A 364 -26.63 -14.94 22.51
N ALA A 365 -26.64 -15.91 21.59
CA ALA A 365 -27.07 -17.28 21.89
C ALA A 365 -26.26 -17.94 23.00
N LEU A 366 -24.96 -17.59 23.07
CA LEU A 366 -24.04 -18.13 24.06
C LEU A 366 -23.87 -17.23 25.30
N SER A 367 -24.57 -16.09 25.40
CA SER A 367 -24.38 -15.06 26.45
C SER A 367 -22.93 -14.59 26.59
N LEU A 368 -22.24 -14.41 25.46
CA LEU A 368 -20.85 -13.95 25.47
C LEU A 368 -20.77 -12.43 25.71
N PRO A 369 -19.67 -11.94 26.31
CA PRO A 369 -19.43 -10.51 26.45
C PRO A 369 -19.46 -9.76 25.11
N PRO A 370 -19.86 -8.47 25.09
CA PRO A 370 -19.81 -7.66 23.87
C PRO A 370 -18.44 -7.69 23.21
N GLY A 371 -18.39 -7.88 21.88
CA GLY A 371 -17.13 -7.90 21.12
C GLY A 371 -16.53 -9.29 20.95
N SER A 372 -17.12 -10.30 21.59
CA SER A 372 -16.72 -11.70 21.39
C SER A 372 -16.80 -12.15 19.94
N GLY A 373 -17.81 -11.69 19.18
CA GLY A 373 -17.93 -12.01 17.75
C GLY A 373 -16.70 -11.54 16.95
N SER A 374 -16.26 -10.31 17.19
CA SER A 374 -15.05 -9.74 16.60
C SER A 374 -13.79 -10.49 17.02
N THR A 375 -13.70 -10.91 18.29
CA THR A 375 -12.57 -11.69 18.82
C THR A 375 -12.48 -13.07 18.19
N ILE A 376 -13.61 -13.81 18.11
CA ILE A 376 -13.68 -15.10 17.42
C ILE A 376 -13.20 -14.94 15.97
N PHE A 377 -13.66 -13.90 15.30
CA PHE A 377 -13.27 -13.61 13.93
C PHE A 377 -11.76 -13.30 13.84
N ALA A 378 -11.20 -12.44 14.69
CA ALA A 378 -9.78 -12.13 14.68
C ALA A 378 -8.90 -13.35 14.93
N VAL A 379 -9.20 -14.15 15.97
CA VAL A 379 -8.46 -15.39 16.31
C VAL A 379 -8.47 -16.37 15.14
N SER A 380 -9.65 -16.56 14.54
CA SER A 380 -9.84 -17.42 13.39
C SER A 380 -9.07 -16.94 12.16
N ARG A 381 -9.25 -15.67 11.79
CA ARG A 381 -8.71 -15.09 10.54
C ARG A 381 -7.18 -14.98 10.56
N THR A 382 -6.56 -15.01 11.73
CA THR A 382 -5.10 -15.14 11.86
C THR A 382 -4.56 -16.34 11.08
N ALA A 383 -5.27 -17.48 11.03
CA ALA A 383 -4.84 -18.63 10.23
C ALA A 383 -4.71 -18.27 8.74
N GLY A 384 -5.72 -17.60 8.17
CA GLY A 384 -5.72 -17.11 6.79
C GLY A 384 -4.66 -16.03 6.53
N TRP A 385 -4.47 -15.07 7.44
CA TRP A 385 -3.41 -14.05 7.30
C TRP A 385 -2.02 -14.66 7.22
N ILE A 386 -1.75 -15.67 8.05
CA ILE A 386 -0.49 -16.41 8.05
C ILE A 386 -0.33 -17.18 6.74
N ALA A 387 -1.38 -17.88 6.28
CA ALA A 387 -1.36 -18.58 5.00
C ALA A 387 -1.04 -17.62 3.84
N HIS A 388 -1.70 -16.46 3.80
CA HIS A 388 -1.47 -15.44 2.79
C HIS A 388 -0.07 -14.82 2.85
N ALA A 389 0.50 -14.63 4.05
CA ALA A 389 1.86 -14.16 4.23
C ALA A 389 2.89 -15.17 3.72
N ILE A 390 2.70 -16.45 4.04
CA ILE A 390 3.54 -17.57 3.55
C ILE A 390 3.46 -17.63 2.02
N GLU A 391 2.24 -17.64 1.47
CA GLU A 391 2.02 -17.67 0.02
C GLU A 391 2.68 -16.46 -0.66
N GLN A 392 2.53 -15.25 -0.12
CA GLN A 392 3.13 -14.06 -0.72
C GLN A 392 4.65 -14.14 -0.77
N ARG A 393 5.30 -14.60 0.30
CA ARG A 393 6.75 -14.75 0.34
C ARG A 393 7.24 -15.88 -0.57
N SER A 394 6.43 -16.91 -0.81
CA SER A 394 6.76 -17.95 -1.78
C SER A 394 6.79 -17.45 -3.24
N TYR A 395 5.97 -16.46 -3.59
CA TYR A 395 5.97 -15.84 -4.92
C TYR A 395 7.10 -14.83 -5.12
N GLY A 396 7.55 -14.17 -4.03
CA GLY A 396 8.54 -13.10 -4.07
C GLY A 396 8.00 -11.78 -4.66
N GLY A 397 8.81 -10.71 -4.52
CA GLY A 397 8.52 -9.39 -5.07
C GLY A 397 7.62 -8.50 -4.20
N VAL A 398 7.93 -7.20 -4.19
CA VAL A 398 7.20 -6.18 -3.42
C VAL A 398 5.90 -5.81 -4.13
N ILE A 399 4.77 -5.83 -3.40
CA ILE A 399 3.50 -5.31 -3.89
C ILE A 399 3.55 -3.78 -3.83
N ARG A 400 3.80 -3.15 -4.99
CA ARG A 400 3.87 -1.67 -5.11
C ARG A 400 2.98 -1.18 -6.26
N PRO A 401 1.68 -0.92 -6.01
CA PRO A 401 0.78 -0.41 -7.04
C PRO A 401 1.17 1.01 -7.48
N ARG A 402 0.76 1.38 -8.70
CA ARG A 402 0.90 2.75 -9.23
C ARG A 402 -0.40 3.51 -9.03
N ALA A 403 -0.29 4.78 -8.65
CA ALA A 403 -1.43 5.69 -8.62
C ALA A 403 -1.58 6.45 -9.95
N LYS A 404 -2.82 6.71 -10.37
CA LYS A 404 -3.13 7.72 -11.39
C LYS A 404 -3.23 9.07 -10.69
N TYR A 405 -2.32 10.00 -11.00
CA TYR A 405 -2.37 11.34 -10.44
C TYR A 405 -3.59 12.11 -10.98
N ILE A 406 -4.45 12.59 -10.08
CA ILE A 406 -5.65 13.41 -10.39
C ILE A 406 -5.61 14.78 -9.71
N GLY A 407 -4.48 15.16 -9.11
CA GLY A 407 -4.29 16.48 -8.54
C GLY A 407 -4.34 17.57 -9.61
N LYS A 408 -4.55 18.82 -9.18
CA LYS A 408 -4.52 19.97 -10.09
C LYS A 408 -3.12 20.07 -10.70
N THR A 409 -3.00 19.70 -11.97
CA THR A 409 -1.84 20.06 -12.79
C THR A 409 -1.87 21.57 -13.00
N SER A 410 -0.71 22.24 -12.96
CA SER A 410 -0.67 23.69 -13.13
C SER A 410 -1.34 24.07 -14.46
N ALA A 411 -2.08 25.19 -14.48
CA ALA A 411 -2.73 25.67 -15.69
C ALA A 411 -1.72 25.89 -16.84
N VAL A 412 -0.45 26.14 -16.48
CA VAL A 412 0.68 26.28 -17.39
C VAL A 412 0.99 24.96 -18.11
N THR A 413 0.91 23.80 -17.46
CA THR A 413 1.14 22.49 -18.11
C THR A 413 0.03 22.15 -19.13
N ARG A 414 -1.23 22.52 -18.84
CA ARG A 414 -2.33 22.35 -19.82
C ARG A 414 -2.19 23.31 -21.00
N ALA A 415 -1.80 24.57 -20.75
CA ALA A 415 -1.57 25.55 -21.80
C ALA A 415 -0.38 25.15 -22.69
N LEU A 416 0.74 24.70 -22.12
CA LEU A 416 1.90 24.21 -22.88
C LEU A 416 1.58 22.95 -23.70
N THR A 417 0.78 22.02 -23.16
CA THR A 417 0.37 20.83 -23.92
C THR A 417 -0.51 21.21 -25.12
N VAL A 418 -1.43 22.16 -24.94
CA VAL A 418 -2.28 22.69 -26.01
C VAL A 418 -1.47 23.52 -27.02
N ILE A 419 -0.50 24.32 -26.56
CA ILE A 419 0.40 25.10 -27.43
C ILE A 419 1.32 24.18 -28.22
N CYS A 420 1.86 23.11 -27.63
CA CYS A 420 2.66 22.11 -28.34
C CYS A 420 1.81 21.34 -29.37
N LEU A 421 0.55 20.99 -29.04
CA LEU A 421 -0.37 20.38 -30.00
C LEU A 421 -0.74 21.34 -31.14
N LEU A 422 -0.95 22.63 -30.84
CA LEU A 422 -1.24 23.67 -31.83
C LEU A 422 -0.02 23.96 -32.72
N MET A 423 1.18 24.03 -32.16
CA MET A 423 2.43 24.16 -32.92
C MET A 423 2.67 22.94 -33.81
N ALA A 424 2.41 21.72 -33.33
CA ALA A 424 2.50 20.53 -34.15
C ALA A 424 1.52 20.57 -35.35
N THR A 425 0.30 21.07 -35.16
CA THR A 425 -0.67 21.27 -36.27
C THR A 425 -0.28 22.40 -37.22
N LEU A 426 0.28 23.50 -36.71
CA LEU A 426 0.76 24.62 -37.55
C LEU A 426 1.99 24.23 -38.38
N LEU A 427 2.91 23.45 -37.81
CA LEU A 427 4.07 22.91 -38.53
C LEU A 427 3.66 21.88 -39.60
N ALA A 428 2.58 21.14 -39.37
CA ALA A 428 1.98 20.25 -40.37
C ALA A 428 1.29 21.03 -41.51
N GLN A 429 0.62 22.16 -41.21
CA GLN A 429 -0.03 23.01 -42.23
C GLN A 429 0.94 23.84 -43.05
N ALA A 430 2.10 24.22 -42.49
CA ALA A 430 3.14 24.98 -43.18
C ALA A 430 3.98 24.15 -44.18
N GLY A 431 3.69 22.85 -44.34
CA GLY A 431 4.38 21.97 -45.28
C GLY A 431 5.84 21.67 -44.93
N ILE A 432 6.30 22.05 -43.73
CA ILE A 432 7.65 21.80 -43.23
C ILE A 432 7.78 20.36 -42.70
N CYS A 433 6.65 19.74 -42.31
CA CYS A 433 6.55 18.30 -42.08
C CYS A 433 5.75 17.66 -43.21
N SER A 434 6.41 16.88 -44.07
CA SER A 434 5.73 16.02 -45.02
C SER A 434 5.00 14.90 -44.25
N VAL A 435 3.68 14.97 -44.22
CA VAL A 435 2.83 13.86 -43.78
C VAL A 435 2.92 12.75 -44.84
N PRO A 436 3.34 11.52 -44.48
CA PRO A 436 3.38 10.43 -45.46
C PRO A 436 1.94 10.06 -45.86
N PRO A 437 1.72 9.54 -47.08
CA PRO A 437 0.38 9.25 -47.56
C PRO A 437 -0.31 8.22 -46.66
N GLU A 438 -1.61 8.42 -46.42
CA GLU A 438 -2.46 7.51 -45.65
C GLU A 438 -2.40 6.10 -46.24
N THR A 439 -1.61 5.23 -45.62
CA THR A 439 -1.70 3.79 -45.84
C THR A 439 -2.72 3.21 -44.87
N GLU A 440 -3.64 2.45 -45.43
CA GLU A 440 -4.68 1.66 -44.77
C GLU A 440 -4.32 1.17 -43.36
N ASN A 441 -5.32 1.30 -42.49
CA ASN A 441 -5.44 0.82 -41.12
C ASN A 441 -4.75 -0.55 -40.88
N LYS A 442 -3.45 -0.52 -40.57
CA LYS A 442 -2.67 -1.62 -39.99
C LYS A 442 -2.05 -1.10 -38.71
N SER A 443 -2.15 -1.89 -37.65
CA SER A 443 -1.63 -1.61 -36.31
C SER A 443 -0.24 -0.94 -36.34
N ASN A 444 -0.13 0.26 -35.77
CA ASN A 444 1.15 0.94 -35.52
C ASN A 444 1.95 0.33 -34.35
N LEU A 445 1.61 -0.89 -33.90
CA LEU A 445 2.44 -1.61 -32.95
C LEU A 445 3.69 -2.09 -33.67
N VAL A 446 4.74 -1.27 -33.61
CA VAL A 446 6.10 -1.69 -33.89
C VAL A 446 6.37 -2.94 -33.05
N SER A 447 6.61 -4.07 -33.70
CA SER A 447 7.10 -5.25 -33.02
C SER A 447 8.40 -4.87 -32.31
N ARG A 448 8.35 -4.78 -30.99
CA ARG A 448 9.52 -4.51 -30.15
C ARG A 448 10.57 -5.58 -30.53
N PRO A 449 11.74 -5.20 -31.09
CA PRO A 449 12.77 -6.19 -31.39
C PRO A 449 13.08 -6.95 -30.09
N LYS A 450 13.36 -8.25 -30.19
CA LYS A 450 13.87 -9.04 -29.06
C LYS A 450 15.14 -8.32 -28.57
N ARG A 451 15.04 -7.51 -27.53
CA ARG A 451 16.20 -7.01 -26.80
C ARG A 451 16.72 -8.20 -26.03
N GLU A 452 17.90 -8.67 -26.40
CA GLU A 452 18.73 -9.44 -25.48
C GLU A 452 18.87 -8.58 -24.23
N LEU A 453 18.45 -9.10 -23.07
CA LEU A 453 18.40 -8.33 -21.82
C LEU A 453 19.81 -7.89 -21.37
N PHE A 454 20.86 -8.47 -21.98
CA PHE A 454 22.27 -8.24 -21.71
C PHE A 454 23.11 -8.49 -22.98
N THR A 455 22.96 -7.64 -24.00
CA THR A 455 23.97 -7.59 -25.08
C THR A 455 25.27 -7.05 -24.49
N PRO A 456 26.42 -7.73 -24.69
CA PRO A 456 27.71 -7.20 -24.31
C PRO A 456 27.94 -5.82 -24.92
N MET A 457 28.28 -4.86 -24.07
CA MET A 457 28.53 -3.49 -24.49
C MET A 457 30.05 -3.29 -24.56
N PRO A 458 30.69 -3.29 -25.75
CA PRO A 458 32.12 -3.00 -25.86
C PRO A 458 32.44 -1.60 -25.33
N LEU A 459 33.66 -1.39 -24.83
CA LEU A 459 34.14 -0.11 -24.30
C LEU A 459 33.96 1.05 -25.32
N GLU A 460 34.11 0.74 -26.61
CA GLU A 460 33.92 1.66 -27.73
C GLU A 460 32.45 2.05 -27.98
N SER A 461 31.50 1.34 -27.37
CA SER A 461 30.05 1.60 -27.50
C SER A 461 29.42 2.31 -26.30
N LEU A 462 30.18 2.56 -25.23
CA LEU A 462 29.75 3.48 -24.18
C LEU A 462 29.46 4.85 -24.78
N ASP A 463 28.30 5.42 -24.46
CA ASP A 463 28.00 6.79 -24.80
C ASP A 463 28.96 7.74 -24.07
N GLU A 464 29.08 8.95 -24.62
CA GLU A 464 30.07 9.92 -24.17
C GLU A 464 29.83 10.35 -22.71
N SER A 465 28.57 10.44 -22.26
CA SER A 465 28.22 10.78 -20.87
C SER A 465 28.64 9.68 -19.90
N THR A 466 28.47 8.42 -20.28
CA THR A 466 28.91 7.27 -19.49
C THR A 466 30.45 7.20 -19.40
N ARG A 467 31.17 7.59 -20.46
CA ARG A 467 32.64 7.70 -20.41
C ARG A 467 33.11 8.83 -19.50
N GLU A 468 32.47 9.99 -19.59
CA GLU A 468 32.74 11.15 -18.73
C GLU A 468 32.59 10.77 -17.25
N LEU A 469 31.53 10.04 -16.90
CA LEU A 469 31.32 9.54 -15.53
C LEU A 469 32.43 8.56 -15.13
N ALA A 470 32.81 7.62 -16.00
CA ALA A 470 33.88 6.68 -15.71
C ALA A 470 35.25 7.35 -15.53
N GLU A 471 35.51 8.50 -16.17
CA GLU A 471 36.69 9.33 -15.90
C GLU A 471 36.60 10.02 -14.55
N GLN A 472 35.43 10.53 -14.17
CA GLN A 472 35.19 11.20 -12.87
C GLN A 472 35.32 10.27 -11.67
N LEU A 473 34.88 9.03 -11.85
CA LEU A 473 35.05 7.95 -10.87
C LEU A 473 36.46 7.36 -10.89
N GLU A 474 37.35 7.86 -11.74
CA GLU A 474 38.73 7.39 -11.90
C GLU A 474 38.83 5.90 -12.30
N ILE A 475 37.75 5.35 -12.87
CA ILE A 475 37.70 3.94 -13.29
C ILE A 475 38.09 3.71 -14.75
N MET A 476 38.18 4.77 -15.55
CA MET A 476 38.55 4.67 -16.97
C MET A 476 39.90 3.96 -17.22
N PRO A 477 40.98 4.20 -16.45
CA PRO A 477 42.23 3.46 -16.64
C PRO A 477 42.08 1.97 -16.36
N PHE A 478 41.32 1.59 -15.32
CA PHE A 478 41.06 0.19 -14.99
C PHE A 478 40.20 -0.51 -16.04
N LEU A 479 39.21 0.20 -16.59
CA LEU A 479 38.38 -0.29 -17.70
C LEU A 479 39.23 -0.51 -18.96
N GLN A 480 40.13 0.42 -19.28
CA GLN A 480 41.05 0.26 -20.41
C GLN A 480 42.03 -0.91 -20.18
N GLU A 481 42.58 -1.07 -18.98
CA GLU A 481 43.45 -2.21 -18.65
C GLU A 481 42.70 -3.54 -18.76
N LEU A 482 41.47 -3.61 -18.24
CA LEU A 482 40.65 -4.82 -18.25
C LEU A 482 40.32 -5.28 -19.69
N TYR A 483 39.92 -4.34 -20.57
CA TYR A 483 39.42 -4.67 -21.91
C TYR A 483 40.46 -4.63 -23.02
N LYS A 484 41.52 -3.81 -22.92
CA LYS A 484 42.53 -3.68 -23.98
C LYS A 484 43.76 -4.54 -23.75
N ASN A 485 44.08 -4.90 -22.50
CA ASN A 485 45.29 -5.66 -22.20
C ASN A 485 45.03 -7.18 -22.12
N LYS A 486 45.14 -7.86 -23.27
CA LYS A 486 44.92 -9.32 -23.37
C LYS A 486 45.98 -10.17 -22.63
N SER A 487 47.10 -9.59 -22.19
CA SER A 487 48.13 -10.32 -21.43
C SER A 487 47.87 -10.39 -19.93
N ASN A 488 46.75 -9.84 -19.44
CA ASN A 488 46.40 -9.89 -18.02
C ASN A 488 46.12 -11.33 -17.56
N THR A 489 46.72 -11.71 -16.43
CA THR A 489 46.40 -12.96 -15.74
C THR A 489 44.93 -12.97 -15.31
N GLU A 490 44.35 -14.15 -15.16
CA GLU A 490 42.97 -14.33 -14.70
C GLU A 490 42.76 -13.63 -13.34
N GLN A 491 43.72 -13.78 -12.44
CA GLN A 491 43.72 -13.13 -11.13
C GLN A 491 43.71 -11.59 -11.23
N ARG A 492 44.53 -11.00 -12.12
CA ARG A 492 44.53 -9.54 -12.34
C ARG A 492 43.22 -9.04 -12.94
N ARG A 493 42.57 -9.82 -13.82
CA ARG A 493 41.26 -9.47 -14.38
C ARG A 493 40.16 -9.47 -13.31
N ILE A 494 40.19 -10.44 -12.39
CA ILE A 494 39.27 -10.50 -11.24
C ILE A 494 39.48 -9.29 -10.33
N GLU A 495 40.72 -8.95 -9.98
CA GLU A 495 41.05 -7.78 -9.15
C GLU A 495 40.55 -6.47 -9.78
N LEU A 496 40.79 -6.27 -11.08
CA LEU A 496 40.32 -5.10 -11.81
C LEU A 496 38.78 -5.03 -11.83
N ARG A 497 38.10 -6.14 -12.10
CA ARG A 497 36.62 -6.19 -12.09
C ARG A 497 36.06 -5.84 -10.72
N GLN A 498 36.61 -6.46 -9.67
CA GLN A 498 36.17 -6.20 -8.30
C GLN A 498 36.35 -4.72 -7.96
N LYS A 499 37.52 -4.14 -8.28
CA LYS A 499 37.78 -2.72 -7.97
C LYS A 499 36.81 -1.78 -8.68
N ILE A 500 36.50 -2.06 -9.94
CA ILE A 500 35.56 -1.24 -10.74
C ILE A 500 34.12 -1.42 -10.21
N GLN A 501 33.70 -2.65 -9.90
CA GLN A 501 32.37 -2.93 -9.34
C GLN A 501 32.18 -2.27 -7.96
N GLU A 502 33.20 -2.31 -7.10
CA GLU A 502 33.20 -1.64 -5.79
C GLU A 502 32.99 -0.12 -5.97
N THR A 503 33.78 0.53 -6.83
CA THR A 503 33.66 1.98 -7.06
C THR A 503 32.31 2.37 -7.69
N ILE A 504 31.75 1.56 -8.58
CA ILE A 504 30.41 1.80 -9.13
C ILE A 504 29.34 1.63 -8.04
N LEU A 505 29.44 0.60 -7.20
CA LEU A 505 28.48 0.36 -6.13
C LEU A 505 28.54 1.45 -5.05
N GLU A 506 29.74 1.89 -4.67
CA GLU A 506 29.95 3.03 -3.77
C GLU A 506 29.29 4.30 -4.32
N SER A 507 29.55 4.61 -5.59
CA SER A 507 28.95 5.78 -6.26
C SER A 507 27.43 5.69 -6.38
N TYR A 508 26.89 4.47 -6.56
CA TYR A 508 25.45 4.24 -6.54
C TYR A 508 24.85 4.50 -5.16
N LEU A 509 25.51 4.02 -4.10
CA LEU A 509 25.08 4.26 -2.71
C LEU A 509 25.15 5.74 -2.35
N ASP A 510 26.18 6.46 -2.82
CA ASP A 510 26.31 7.91 -2.68
C ASP A 510 25.12 8.65 -3.33
N SER A 511 24.74 8.26 -4.56
CA SER A 511 23.57 8.79 -5.27
C SER A 511 22.27 8.54 -4.51
N GLN A 512 22.07 7.31 -4.00
CA GLN A 512 20.90 6.98 -3.18
C GLN A 512 20.86 7.75 -1.86
N SER A 513 22.02 8.04 -1.25
CA SER A 513 22.13 8.83 -0.02
C SER A 513 21.66 10.27 -0.24
N VAL A 514 22.13 10.91 -1.32
CA VAL A 514 21.72 12.28 -1.69
C VAL A 514 20.22 12.34 -2.02
N LYS A 515 19.70 11.34 -2.74
CA LYS A 515 18.27 11.23 -3.02
C LYS A 515 17.43 11.10 -1.75
N ALA A 516 17.85 10.24 -0.81
CA ALA A 516 17.14 10.05 0.44
C ALA A 516 17.08 11.33 1.29
N GLU A 517 18.16 12.12 1.31
CA GLU A 517 18.16 13.40 2.01
C GLU A 517 17.33 14.46 1.26
N ALA A 518 17.34 14.47 -0.08
CA ALA A 518 16.49 15.35 -0.90
C ALA A 518 14.99 15.09 -0.62
N ASP A 519 14.57 13.83 -0.65
CA ASP A 519 13.20 13.40 -0.30
C ASP A 519 12.81 13.88 1.10
N ARG A 520 13.72 13.69 2.07
CA ARG A 520 13.50 14.09 3.46
C ARG A 520 13.33 15.60 3.62
N GLU A 521 14.19 16.38 2.97
CA GLU A 521 14.11 17.84 2.99
C GLU A 521 12.83 18.34 2.32
N GLN A 522 12.48 17.81 1.15
CA GLN A 522 11.25 18.17 0.44
C GLN A 522 10.00 17.90 1.29
N VAL A 523 9.93 16.76 1.99
CA VAL A 523 8.81 16.45 2.91
C VAL A 523 8.79 17.45 4.07
N ARG A 524 9.93 17.72 4.70
CA ARG A 524 10.03 18.67 5.82
C ARG A 524 9.57 20.08 5.41
N ILE A 525 10.04 20.57 4.28
CA ILE A 525 9.70 21.90 3.76
C ILE A 525 8.22 21.94 3.33
N SER A 526 7.71 20.87 2.73
CA SER A 526 6.29 20.73 2.36
C SER A 526 5.37 20.82 3.57
N LEU A 527 5.70 20.15 4.69
CA LEU A 527 4.91 20.23 5.93
C LEU A 527 4.84 21.67 6.48
N GLN A 528 5.95 22.40 6.43
CA GLN A 528 5.99 23.81 6.87
C GLN A 528 5.16 24.70 5.95
N ARG A 529 5.30 24.51 4.63
CA ARG A 529 4.52 25.23 3.62
C ARG A 529 3.03 24.97 3.79
N ASP A 530 2.62 23.71 3.95
CA ASP A 530 1.21 23.32 4.06
C ASP A 530 0.58 23.87 5.34
N SER A 531 1.34 23.95 6.43
CA SER A 531 0.91 24.65 7.65
C SER A 531 0.67 26.16 7.41
N LEU A 532 1.54 26.83 6.64
CA LEU A 532 1.35 28.24 6.27
C LEU A 532 0.18 28.44 5.30
N LEU A 533 0.00 27.53 4.34
CA LEU A 533 -1.14 27.54 3.42
C LEU A 533 -2.45 27.36 4.16
N ALA A 534 -2.55 26.40 5.09
CA ALA A 534 -3.75 26.20 5.89
C ALA A 534 -4.09 27.43 6.77
N LYS A 535 -3.07 28.08 7.36
CA LYS A 535 -3.26 29.32 8.11
C LYS A 535 -3.75 30.47 7.22
N ARG A 536 -3.16 30.61 6.03
CA ARG A 536 -3.58 31.60 5.03
C ARG A 536 -5.03 31.36 4.62
N ASP A 537 -5.36 30.14 4.23
CA ASP A 537 -6.67 29.79 3.69
C ASP A 537 -7.77 29.98 4.75
N ARG A 538 -7.50 29.62 6.01
CA ARG A 538 -8.40 29.93 7.14
C ARG A 538 -8.62 31.43 7.35
N ASN A 539 -7.56 32.24 7.23
CA ASN A 539 -7.69 33.70 7.34
C ASN A 539 -8.46 34.30 6.16
N VAL A 540 -8.27 33.76 4.95
CA VAL A 540 -9.01 34.16 3.75
C VAL A 540 -10.50 33.78 3.88
N GLU A 541 -10.81 32.57 4.37
CA GLU A 541 -12.19 32.13 4.65
C GLU A 541 -12.88 32.99 5.71
N LEU A 542 -12.21 33.30 6.82
CA LEU A 542 -12.76 34.17 7.87
C LEU A 542 -13.04 35.59 7.34
N ASN A 543 -12.16 36.12 6.50
CA ASN A 543 -12.38 37.43 5.86
C ASN A 543 -13.51 37.39 4.84
N ASN A 544 -13.63 36.32 4.05
CA ASN A 544 -14.73 36.14 3.10
C ASN A 544 -16.08 35.99 3.81
N ALA A 545 -16.12 35.28 4.94
CA ALA A 545 -17.30 35.18 5.79
C ALA A 545 -17.68 36.54 6.42
N GLY A 546 -16.69 37.32 6.88
CA GLY A 546 -16.91 38.68 7.37
C GLY A 546 -17.47 39.63 6.28
N ASN A 547 -16.94 39.54 5.06
CA ASN A 547 -17.45 40.30 3.91
C ASN A 547 -18.88 39.86 3.50
N PHE A 548 -19.22 38.58 3.63
CA PHE A 548 -20.58 38.08 3.40
C PHE A 548 -21.59 38.61 4.42
N ILE A 549 -21.20 38.68 5.71
CA ILE A 549 -22.04 39.22 6.79
C ILE A 549 -22.21 40.75 6.64
N MET A 550 -21.15 41.47 6.26
CA MET A 550 -21.21 42.92 6.06
C MET A 550 -21.99 43.32 4.79
N SER A 551 -21.97 42.51 3.73
CA SER A 551 -22.79 42.75 2.53
C SER A 551 -24.27 42.33 2.72
N GLY A 552 -24.54 41.30 3.53
CA GLY A 552 -25.90 40.86 3.87
C GLY A 552 -26.65 41.78 4.84
N THR A 553 -25.98 42.71 5.53
CA THR A 553 -26.58 43.59 6.55
C THR A 553 -27.04 44.95 6.04
N LEU A 554 -26.76 45.32 4.78
CA LEU A 554 -27.21 46.59 4.21
C LEU A 554 -28.64 46.57 3.62
N ASN A 555 -29.27 45.42 3.46
CA ASN A 555 -30.65 45.31 2.95
C ASN A 555 -31.73 45.11 4.04
N THR A 556 -31.35 44.95 5.31
CA THR A 556 -32.27 44.43 6.34
C THR A 556 -32.38 45.29 7.59
N ILE A 557 -31.86 46.52 7.58
CA ILE A 557 -31.95 47.47 8.71
C ILE A 557 -32.81 48.70 8.33
N GLY A 558 -33.81 48.51 7.46
CA GLY A 558 -34.82 49.52 7.15
C GLY A 558 -36.22 49.22 7.72
N SER A 559 -36.50 47.96 8.09
CA SER A 559 -37.85 47.49 8.41
C SER A 559 -38.09 47.11 9.87
N ILE A 560 -37.05 47.09 10.72
CA ILE A 560 -37.14 46.53 12.10
C ILE A 560 -37.06 47.59 13.21
N LEU A 561 -36.64 48.83 12.93
CA LEU A 561 -36.63 49.91 13.93
C LEU A 561 -37.54 51.05 13.47
N GLY A 562 -38.82 50.97 13.83
CA GLY A 562 -39.83 51.95 13.51
C GLY A 562 -39.52 53.34 14.07
N PHE A 563 -38.95 54.21 13.25
CA PHE A 563 -38.90 55.65 13.49
C PHE A 563 -40.08 56.34 12.78
N PRO A 564 -40.74 57.32 13.44
CA PRO A 564 -41.91 57.99 12.90
C PRO A 564 -41.56 58.89 11.70
N LYS A 565 -42.51 59.02 10.77
CA LYS A 565 -42.47 59.94 9.62
C LYS A 565 -42.50 61.41 10.07
N SER A 566 -41.38 61.96 10.54
CA SER A 566 -41.06 63.40 10.40
C SER A 566 -39.64 63.72 10.91
N ALA A 567 -38.65 63.69 10.03
CA ALA A 567 -37.43 64.50 10.11
C ALA A 567 -36.70 64.44 8.75
N ASN A 568 -36.14 65.58 8.33
CA ASN A 568 -35.55 65.85 7.01
C ASN A 568 -34.39 64.91 6.59
N PRO A 569 -34.10 64.80 5.26
CA PRO A 569 -33.13 63.85 4.72
C PRO A 569 -31.70 64.32 4.98
N VAL A 570 -30.95 63.58 5.80
CA VAL A 570 -29.50 63.78 5.93
C VAL A 570 -28.79 62.83 4.97
N SER A 571 -28.36 63.43 3.85
CA SER A 571 -27.36 63.04 2.83
C SER A 571 -27.06 61.55 2.57
N GLY A 572 -27.54 61.06 1.41
CA GLY A 572 -27.13 59.77 0.82
C GLY A 572 -25.64 59.65 0.46
N ASN A 573 -24.88 60.76 0.46
CA ASN A 573 -23.45 60.75 0.12
C ASN A 573 -22.54 60.22 1.25
N LEU A 574 -22.92 60.34 2.52
CA LEU A 574 -22.03 59.94 3.62
C LEU A 574 -21.98 58.41 3.78
N ASN A 575 -23.12 57.73 3.62
CA ASN A 575 -23.19 56.26 3.65
C ASN A 575 -22.49 55.62 2.44
N GLN A 576 -22.53 56.24 1.26
CA GLN A 576 -21.79 55.75 0.10
C GLN A 576 -20.28 55.97 0.24
N MET A 577 -19.82 57.12 0.75
CA MET A 577 -18.39 57.38 0.97
C MET A 577 -17.79 56.49 2.08
N LEU A 578 -18.51 56.26 3.18
CA LEU A 578 -18.09 55.33 4.23
C LEU A 578 -18.00 53.88 3.70
N SER A 579 -18.91 53.46 2.82
CA SER A 579 -18.84 52.15 2.18
C SER A 579 -17.65 51.99 1.23
N GLY A 580 -17.25 53.06 0.53
CA GLY A 580 -16.11 53.07 -0.40
C GLY A 580 -14.76 52.97 0.30
N VAL A 581 -14.60 53.66 1.43
CA VAL A 581 -13.36 53.64 2.22
C VAL A 581 -13.18 52.30 2.95
N VAL A 582 -14.26 51.74 3.50
CA VAL A 582 -14.24 50.44 4.19
C VAL A 582 -13.99 49.29 3.20
N SER A 583 -14.62 49.32 2.02
CA SER A 583 -14.41 48.28 0.98
C SER A 583 -13.00 48.31 0.39
N THR A 584 -12.43 49.49 0.15
CA THR A 584 -11.04 49.63 -0.35
C THR A 584 -10.03 49.16 0.70
N SER A 585 -10.24 49.53 1.97
CA SER A 585 -9.37 49.12 3.08
C SER A 585 -9.43 47.61 3.33
N MET A 586 -10.62 47.02 3.26
CA MET A 586 -10.82 45.57 3.36
C MET A 586 -10.27 44.82 2.14
N SER A 587 -10.31 45.42 0.95
CA SER A 587 -9.70 44.85 -0.25
C SER A 587 -8.17 44.85 -0.17
N MET A 588 -7.56 45.94 0.32
CA MET A 588 -6.12 45.97 0.62
C MET A 588 -5.73 44.98 1.72
N TYR A 589 -6.56 44.84 2.75
CA TYR A 589 -6.35 43.85 3.82
C TYR A 589 -6.46 42.40 3.30
N ALA A 590 -7.43 42.12 2.43
CA ALA A 590 -7.59 40.83 1.78
C ALA A 590 -6.41 40.50 0.83
N LEU A 591 -5.92 41.49 0.08
CA LEU A 591 -4.71 41.34 -0.75
C LEU A 591 -3.47 41.01 0.09
N LYS A 592 -3.31 41.65 1.26
CA LYS A 592 -2.20 41.36 2.19
C LYS A 592 -2.30 39.97 2.82
N GLN A 593 -3.52 39.47 3.05
CA GLN A 593 -3.77 38.12 3.58
C GLN A 593 -3.55 37.02 2.52
N ASN A 594 -3.75 37.32 1.23
CA ASN A 594 -3.48 36.37 0.12
C ASN A 594 -1.99 36.01 -0.04
N VAL A 595 -1.07 36.86 0.44
CA VAL A 595 0.39 36.60 0.41
C VAL A 595 0.80 35.52 1.42
N GLY A 596 -0.01 35.28 2.46
CA GLY A 596 0.25 34.27 3.49
C GLY A 596 1.27 34.69 4.56
N GLY A 597 1.36 33.88 5.62
CA GLY A 597 2.31 34.10 6.72
C GLY A 597 3.74 33.69 6.37
N LYS A 598 4.70 34.03 7.24
CA LYS A 598 6.10 33.55 7.15
C LYS A 598 6.38 32.53 8.26
N ALA A 599 7.16 31.50 7.97
CA ALA A 599 7.66 30.55 8.96
C ALA A 599 9.12 30.82 9.28
N THR A 600 9.54 30.56 10.51
CA THR A 600 10.96 30.59 10.87
C THR A 600 11.65 29.32 10.37
N SER A 601 12.71 29.49 9.57
CA SER A 601 13.60 28.42 9.16
C SER A 601 14.08 27.64 10.38
N HIS A 602 14.01 26.30 10.30
CA HIS A 602 14.32 25.40 11.41
C HIS A 602 15.82 25.26 11.70
N GLY A 603 16.68 26.03 11.02
CA GLY A 603 18.10 26.13 11.37
C GLY A 603 18.96 24.93 11.05
N SER A 604 18.52 24.07 10.13
CA SER A 604 19.36 23.06 9.50
C SER A 604 19.71 23.52 8.09
N PRO A 605 20.98 23.40 7.65
CA PRO A 605 21.36 23.64 6.27
C PRO A 605 20.58 22.71 5.33
N THR A 606 20.59 23.04 4.04
CA THR A 606 19.97 22.21 2.99
C THR A 606 21.02 21.66 2.06
N LEU A 607 20.65 20.72 1.20
CA LEU A 607 21.46 20.27 0.07
C LEU A 607 21.95 21.41 -0.84
N LEU A 608 21.32 22.58 -0.82
CA LEU A 608 21.78 23.76 -1.56
C LEU A 608 22.96 24.46 -0.89
N ALA A 609 23.18 24.24 0.41
CA ALA A 609 24.16 24.99 1.20
C ALA A 609 25.58 24.78 0.68
N GLU A 610 25.98 23.54 0.39
CA GLU A 610 27.34 23.26 -0.09
C GLU A 610 27.61 23.85 -1.47
N LEU A 611 26.62 23.80 -2.38
CA LEU A 611 26.74 24.35 -3.74
C LEU A 611 27.00 25.87 -3.75
N PHE A 612 26.50 26.58 -2.74
CA PHE A 612 26.66 28.04 -2.61
C PHE A 612 27.66 28.44 -1.50
N GLY A 613 28.52 27.51 -1.06
CA GLY A 613 29.58 27.79 -0.08
C GLY A 613 29.04 28.25 1.29
N ARG A 614 27.88 27.75 1.69
CA ARG A 614 27.27 28.00 3.01
C ARG A 614 27.62 26.86 3.98
N PRO A 615 27.57 27.09 5.30
CA PRO A 615 27.87 26.05 6.28
C PRO A 615 26.99 24.82 6.09
N THR A 616 27.61 23.64 6.06
CA THR A 616 26.96 22.34 5.92
C THR A 616 27.04 21.52 7.21
N ASP A 617 26.28 20.44 7.25
CA ASP A 617 26.44 19.36 8.22
C ASP A 617 26.76 18.03 7.50
N PHE A 618 26.94 16.94 8.25
CA PHE A 618 27.27 15.63 7.69
C PHE A 618 26.20 15.03 6.75
N ARG A 619 24.98 15.59 6.73
CA ARG A 619 23.87 15.11 5.88
C ARG A 619 23.76 15.92 4.59
N THR A 620 24.17 17.18 4.64
CA THR A 620 24.06 18.13 3.53
C THR A 620 25.36 18.31 2.76
N SER A 621 26.43 17.64 3.19
CA SER A 621 27.66 17.51 2.43
C SER A 621 27.51 16.37 1.42
N TYR A 622 27.75 16.68 0.15
CA TYR A 622 27.73 15.76 -0.97
C TYR A 622 28.92 14.79 -0.86
N PRO A 623 28.68 13.49 -1.11
CA PRO A 623 29.77 12.58 -1.38
C PRO A 623 30.62 13.06 -2.57
N GLU A 624 31.91 12.78 -2.52
CA GLU A 624 32.90 13.27 -3.49
C GLU A 624 32.55 12.86 -4.94
N SER A 625 32.01 11.65 -5.13
CA SER A 625 31.55 11.14 -6.43
C SER A 625 30.46 12.03 -7.05
N ILE A 626 29.48 12.43 -6.24
CA ILE A 626 28.36 13.29 -6.62
C ILE A 626 28.82 14.73 -6.81
N TRP A 627 29.68 15.22 -5.91
CA TRP A 627 30.25 16.57 -6.00
C TRP A 627 30.99 16.80 -7.31
N ARG A 628 31.86 15.85 -7.69
CA ARG A 628 32.60 15.87 -8.97
C ARG A 628 31.67 15.83 -10.17
N PHE A 629 30.62 15.01 -10.12
CA PHE A 629 29.64 14.92 -11.20
C PHE A 629 28.83 16.22 -11.38
N LEU A 630 28.44 16.87 -10.29
CA LEU A 630 27.72 18.14 -10.34
C LEU A 630 28.60 19.28 -10.88
N HIS A 631 29.91 19.24 -10.58
CA HIS A 631 30.89 20.25 -11.00
C HIS A 631 31.59 19.94 -12.32
N SER A 632 31.24 18.84 -12.99
CA SER A 632 31.73 18.55 -14.31
C SER A 632 30.85 19.18 -15.40
N LYS A 633 31.43 19.30 -16.59
CA LYS A 633 30.82 19.97 -17.73
C LYS A 633 29.83 19.03 -18.42
N SER A 634 28.63 19.54 -18.70
CA SER A 634 27.67 18.76 -19.50
C SER A 634 28.12 18.68 -20.95
N LEU A 635 27.90 17.54 -21.60
CA LEU A 635 28.22 17.33 -23.02
C LEU A 635 27.38 18.21 -23.95
N ASP A 636 26.15 18.53 -23.56
CA ASP A 636 25.28 19.43 -24.33
C ASP A 636 25.80 20.88 -24.32
N THR A 637 26.59 21.25 -23.30
CA THR A 637 27.15 22.60 -23.11
C THR A 637 28.54 22.52 -22.49
N PRO A 638 29.60 22.20 -23.27
CA PRO A 638 30.94 21.89 -22.77
C PRO A 638 31.69 23.09 -22.15
N THR A 639 31.06 24.25 -22.09
CA THR A 639 31.60 25.47 -21.49
C THR A 639 31.18 25.66 -20.03
N LYS A 640 30.13 24.98 -19.56
CA LYS A 640 29.54 25.20 -18.23
C LYS A 640 29.36 23.88 -17.46
N THR A 641 29.47 23.95 -16.14
CA THR A 641 29.19 22.82 -15.24
C THR A 641 27.69 22.57 -15.11
N ARG A 642 27.30 21.36 -14.69
CA ARG A 642 25.87 21.04 -14.45
C ARG A 642 25.25 21.96 -13.38
N VAL A 643 26.00 22.32 -12.34
CA VAL A 643 25.59 23.31 -11.33
C VAL A 643 25.42 24.71 -11.93
N GLN A 644 26.30 25.16 -12.82
CA GLN A 644 26.15 26.46 -13.49
C GLN A 644 24.91 26.52 -14.38
N LEU A 645 24.55 25.41 -15.04
CA LEU A 645 23.32 25.33 -15.82
C LEU A 645 22.07 25.38 -14.94
N LEU A 646 22.11 24.71 -13.78
CA LEU A 646 21.03 24.80 -12.79
C LEU A 646 20.90 26.23 -12.26
N GLU A 647 22.01 26.88 -11.90
CA GLU A 647 22.03 28.25 -11.42
C GLU A 647 21.44 29.23 -12.44
N GLU A 648 21.85 29.15 -13.71
CA GLU A 648 21.29 29.98 -14.78
C GLU A 648 19.79 29.73 -14.99
N SER A 649 19.36 28.46 -14.95
CA SER A 649 17.95 28.09 -15.03
C SER A 649 17.14 28.63 -13.86
N TRP A 650 17.71 28.61 -12.64
CA TRP A 650 17.08 29.15 -11.44
C TRP A 650 16.95 30.66 -11.49
N ILE A 651 17.97 31.38 -11.98
CA ILE A 651 17.92 32.83 -12.18
C ILE A 651 16.88 33.20 -13.24
N GLN A 652 16.87 32.49 -14.38
CA GLN A 652 15.90 32.73 -15.47
C GLN A 652 14.45 32.52 -15.04
N ARG A 653 14.21 31.57 -14.13
CA ARG A 653 12.88 31.27 -13.59
C ARG A 653 12.54 32.02 -12.31
N HIS A 654 13.40 32.96 -11.90
CA HIS A 654 13.24 33.77 -10.68
C HIS A 654 13.16 32.94 -9.37
N LEU A 655 13.76 31.75 -9.37
CA LEU A 655 13.98 30.95 -8.16
C LEU A 655 15.18 31.50 -7.37
N LEU A 656 16.17 32.03 -8.09
CA LEU A 656 17.29 32.79 -7.56
C LEU A 656 17.31 34.22 -8.13
N GLU A 657 17.99 35.10 -7.40
CA GLU A 657 18.28 36.46 -7.83
C GLU A 657 19.56 36.48 -8.69
N PRO A 658 19.67 37.38 -9.68
CA PRO A 658 20.89 37.51 -10.46
C PRO A 658 22.07 37.97 -9.59
N PRO A 659 23.31 37.55 -9.91
CA PRO A 659 24.49 37.98 -9.18
C PRO A 659 24.63 39.51 -9.14
N GLY A 660 24.92 40.06 -7.96
CA GLY A 660 25.03 41.50 -7.70
C GLY A 660 23.70 42.21 -7.38
N SER A 661 22.57 41.49 -7.31
CA SER A 661 21.30 42.10 -6.91
C SER A 661 21.27 42.44 -5.41
N ALA A 662 20.52 43.48 -5.05
CA ALA A 662 20.36 43.90 -3.65
C ALA A 662 19.73 42.82 -2.74
N HIS A 663 19.07 41.81 -3.33
CA HIS A 663 18.36 40.75 -2.60
C HIS A 663 19.02 39.37 -2.72
N GLU A 664 20.11 39.25 -3.48
CA GLU A 664 20.81 37.99 -3.76
C GLU A 664 21.18 37.22 -2.50
N ILE A 665 21.92 37.87 -1.58
CA ILE A 665 22.37 37.24 -0.34
C ILE A 665 21.19 36.79 0.51
N ALA A 666 20.13 37.59 0.58
CA ALA A 666 18.94 37.26 1.35
C ALA A 666 18.18 36.07 0.78
N LYS A 667 18.09 35.97 -0.55
CA LYS A 667 17.44 34.85 -1.24
C LYS A 667 18.27 33.57 -1.08
N LEU A 668 19.59 33.64 -1.29
CA LEU A 668 20.51 32.51 -1.09
C LEU A 668 20.46 31.99 0.34
N ASP A 669 20.51 32.87 1.33
CA ASP A 669 20.43 32.48 2.74
C ASP A 669 19.07 31.81 3.07
N ALA A 670 17.97 32.24 2.44
CA ALA A 670 16.66 31.63 2.62
C ALA A 670 16.60 30.21 2.03
N VAL A 671 17.02 30.02 0.77
CA VAL A 671 16.97 28.69 0.11
C VAL A 671 18.03 27.74 0.67
N CYS A 672 19.16 28.24 1.19
CA CYS A 672 20.18 27.40 1.83
C CYS A 672 19.82 27.00 3.28
N GLY A 673 18.72 27.51 3.84
CA GLY A 673 18.24 27.10 5.17
C GLY A 673 18.90 27.81 6.36
N LYS A 674 19.42 29.03 6.18
CA LYS A 674 20.09 29.76 7.28
C LYS A 674 19.15 29.92 8.51
N PRO A 675 19.64 29.64 9.74
CA PRO A 675 18.82 29.66 10.94
C PRO A 675 18.16 31.02 11.23
N GLY A 676 16.93 30.99 11.75
CA GLY A 676 16.25 32.19 12.26
C GLY A 676 15.64 33.10 11.18
N LEU A 677 15.81 32.80 9.89
CA LEU A 677 15.17 33.54 8.81
C LEU A 677 13.66 33.28 8.73
N ARG A 678 12.90 34.32 8.39
CA ARG A 678 11.46 34.21 8.13
C ARG A 678 11.22 33.97 6.64
N MET A 679 10.87 32.74 6.30
CA MET A 679 10.60 32.28 4.94
C MET A 679 9.12 32.44 4.58
N SER A 680 8.83 32.96 3.39
CA SER A 680 7.50 32.98 2.81
C SER A 680 7.13 31.63 2.19
N ILE A 681 5.85 31.46 1.83
CA ILE A 681 5.38 30.28 1.08
C ILE A 681 6.12 30.13 -0.26
N ASN A 682 6.47 31.24 -0.91
CA ASN A 682 7.23 31.22 -2.16
C ASN A 682 8.67 30.76 -1.92
N ASP A 683 9.34 31.26 -0.88
CA ASP A 683 10.71 30.82 -0.55
C ASP A 683 10.78 29.31 -0.27
N LEU A 684 9.75 28.74 0.38
CA LEU A 684 9.65 27.31 0.63
C LEU A 684 9.38 26.51 -0.67
N ASN A 685 8.56 27.05 -1.58
CA ASN A 685 8.31 26.43 -2.88
C ASN A 685 9.54 26.45 -3.78
N ASP A 686 10.29 27.55 -3.77
CA ASP A 686 11.51 27.70 -4.55
C ASP A 686 12.56 26.70 -4.05
N GLN A 687 12.70 26.57 -2.72
CA GLN A 687 13.57 25.59 -2.09
C GLN A 687 13.21 24.14 -2.45
N ILE A 688 11.92 23.75 -2.40
CA ILE A 688 11.45 22.42 -2.84
C ILE A 688 11.82 22.17 -4.31
N THR A 689 11.60 23.18 -5.16
CA THR A 689 11.84 23.07 -6.61
C THR A 689 13.32 22.88 -6.91
N MET A 690 14.18 23.68 -6.28
CA MET A 690 15.63 23.60 -6.46
C MET A 690 16.20 22.27 -5.95
N ILE A 691 15.75 21.77 -4.80
CA ILE A 691 16.17 20.46 -4.26
C ILE A 691 15.73 19.32 -5.19
N GLY A 692 14.51 19.36 -5.72
CA GLY A 692 14.02 18.34 -6.66
C GLY A 692 14.75 18.32 -8.00
N GLU A 693 15.27 19.46 -8.43
CA GLU A 693 16.09 19.52 -9.65
C GLU A 693 17.50 18.99 -9.45
N ILE A 694 18.08 19.18 -8.26
CA ILE A 694 19.33 18.51 -7.90
C ILE A 694 19.13 17.00 -7.89
N GLU A 695 18.07 16.50 -7.24
CA GLU A 695 17.72 15.08 -7.22
C GLU A 695 17.60 14.52 -8.64
N ALA A 696 16.90 15.22 -9.54
CA ALA A 696 16.74 14.80 -10.93
C ALA A 696 18.09 14.75 -11.68
N VAL A 697 19.01 15.68 -11.41
CA VAL A 697 20.35 15.67 -12.00
C VAL A 697 21.20 14.53 -11.43
N THR A 698 21.10 14.23 -10.13
CA THR A 698 21.85 13.11 -9.52
C THR A 698 21.31 11.76 -9.98
N GLU A 699 20.02 11.63 -10.29
CA GLU A 699 19.44 10.41 -10.88
C GLU A 699 20.03 10.05 -12.26
N LEU A 700 20.60 11.02 -12.98
CA LEU A 700 21.29 10.74 -14.25
C LEU A 700 22.52 9.85 -14.03
N ILE A 701 23.20 9.97 -12.89
CA ILE A 701 24.35 9.12 -12.52
C ILE A 701 23.92 7.66 -12.50
N ASP A 702 22.77 7.33 -11.90
CA ASP A 702 22.28 5.95 -11.80
C ASP A 702 22.06 5.29 -13.17
N HIS A 703 21.75 6.08 -14.21
CA HIS A 703 21.61 5.56 -15.56
C HIS A 703 22.97 5.10 -16.11
N HIS A 704 23.98 5.96 -16.00
CA HIS A 704 25.34 5.71 -16.49
C HIS A 704 26.07 4.64 -15.67
N LEU A 705 25.90 4.60 -14.34
CA LEU A 705 26.42 3.53 -13.48
C LEU A 705 25.87 2.15 -13.88
N ARG A 706 24.59 2.09 -14.28
CA ARG A 706 23.98 0.84 -14.78
C ARG A 706 24.58 0.39 -16.10
N ASP A 707 24.91 1.30 -17.00
CA ASP A 707 25.55 0.96 -18.27
C ASP A 707 27.01 0.52 -18.06
N LEU A 708 27.72 1.11 -17.09
CA LEU A 708 29.04 0.63 -16.66
C LEU A 708 28.99 -0.79 -16.04
N LEU A 709 27.99 -1.08 -15.20
CA LEU A 709 27.79 -2.43 -14.65
C LEU A 709 27.47 -3.46 -15.74
N ARG A 710 26.59 -3.11 -16.69
CA ARG A 710 26.25 -3.97 -17.83
C ARG A 710 27.47 -4.30 -18.68
N MET A 711 28.36 -3.33 -18.88
CA MET A 711 29.61 -3.57 -19.56
C MET A 711 30.45 -4.62 -18.81
N ILE A 712 30.66 -4.47 -17.49
CA ILE A 712 31.48 -5.39 -16.68
C ILE A 712 30.91 -6.82 -16.66
N ASP A 713 29.61 -6.97 -16.51
CA ASP A 713 28.95 -8.29 -16.45
C ASP A 713 28.95 -9.03 -17.79
N SER A 714 29.21 -8.33 -18.90
CA SER A 714 29.18 -8.92 -20.23
C SER A 714 30.41 -9.75 -20.60
N ASP A 715 31.41 -9.78 -19.73
CA ASP A 715 32.71 -10.40 -19.93
C ASP A 715 32.81 -11.78 -19.21
N VAL A 716 31.67 -12.36 -18.82
CA VAL A 716 31.56 -13.68 -18.15
C VAL A 716 31.66 -14.86 -19.16
N ASN A 717 31.75 -14.59 -20.46
CA ASN A 717 31.81 -15.61 -21.52
C ASN A 717 33.09 -15.58 -22.39
N ILE A 718 34.25 -15.20 -21.83
CA ILE A 718 35.57 -15.37 -22.48
C ILE A 718 36.48 -16.28 -21.67
#